data_AF-A0A7S2YID9-F1
#
_entry.id   AF-A0A7S2YID9-F1
#
_cell.length_a   1.000
_cell.length_b   1.000
_cell.length_c   1.000
_cell.angle_alpha   90.00
_cell.angle_beta   90.00
_cell.angle_gamma   90.00
#
_symmetry.space_group_name_H-M   'P 1'
#
loop_
_entity.id
_entity.type
_entity.pdbx_description
1 polymer ?
#
loop_
_entity_poly.entity_id
_entity_poly.type
_entity_poly.pdbx_seq_one_letter_code
_entity_poly.pdbx_strand_id
1 'polypeptide(L)'
;MSIYPHTTPSKMMVVAFGAPIKRNKTITKHNCQKGRTLMSLLSVENPGDCRLRRGCYAFSSPTLDALCTRLALECVASSKIPQEWLDNQEKRDVGKTSAPGMCRYHVTLCLPQELKNLAQKDEKEAAMDDFSNGLHRQPIFVNGAGITNHCAFVVLSFPKADAIRRKYGLVPRDFHATLGFGKTGDDHEIVKSVETVSEHFQHNLNNLQQYWLSMARNHFQTYRNKQQTSDTWDLEDILTLCRAIVLNIGATYPDEYSLMEQWGLLWCRVAGFAEKYGVVVEAADRVLSVKPQSAPALGYKGYAQYRQQKFDLALLNLDEAHSIFTTMPVKDKEGAKQQRQAHQVEDCLVLCCQALGRELPTPPLAKFPRTAHVFRPTDSKAVTPDDQVLSKDSAMLKYMTQTTVLLQEKVDGSNLGLSLSYDGKDVLVQNRSHYLNSGEHPQYGPLNTWIDMHREALLNILKSNEKRSSRHGLILYGEWMVARHSIPYHKLPSYFIAFDLYDIAEQRFYSQERFHSALRGTGIAVVPTVGEHQFDVSAGSIESQLMPFLNTKSKFRSDGGTLEGIVFRIDEGDWLGHRGKLVRPDFVSGIDQHWATRSIEKQTVNFDYSEEYLAACYDQAPSETELPSRVEQTRARFAVVYKGQNSTKRPDIVLSDSSNENDPLAVKMPRNL
;
A
#
# COMPACT_ATOMS: atom_id res chain seq x y z
N MET A 1 16.90 37.55 -8.78
CA MET A 1 16.44 38.33 -7.60
C MET A 1 15.20 37.62 -7.06
N SER A 2 14.96 37.29 -5.79
CA SER A 2 15.75 37.27 -4.55
C SER A 2 14.83 36.61 -3.49
N ILE A 3 15.30 35.52 -2.87
CA ILE A 3 15.16 35.11 -1.45
C ILE A 3 13.74 35.02 -0.83
N TYR A 4 13.31 33.78 -0.49
CA TYR A 4 12.40 33.50 0.62
C TYR A 4 13.18 32.81 1.77
N PRO A 5 12.99 33.20 3.05
CA PRO A 5 13.80 32.73 4.16
C PRO A 5 13.22 31.49 4.86
N HIS A 6 14.15 30.72 5.43
CA HIS A 6 13.96 29.61 6.36
C HIS A 6 13.13 29.98 7.59
N THR A 7 12.18 29.13 7.98
CA THR A 7 11.59 29.09 9.33
C THR A 7 11.98 27.79 10.03
N THR A 8 12.89 27.94 11.01
CA THR A 8 13.25 26.96 12.04
C THR A 8 12.06 26.60 12.94
N PRO A 9 11.93 25.34 13.43
CA PRO A 9 11.00 25.01 14.50
C PRO A 9 11.54 25.47 15.85
N SER A 10 10.69 26.17 16.58
CA SER A 10 10.93 26.81 17.88
C SER A 10 11.28 25.82 18.99
N LYS A 11 12.24 26.25 19.82
CA LYS A 11 12.71 25.65 21.07
C LYS A 11 11.58 25.14 21.98
N MET A 12 11.69 23.87 22.38
CA MET A 12 10.92 23.26 23.46
C MET A 12 11.33 23.93 24.79
N MET A 13 10.38 24.61 25.41
CA MET A 13 10.54 25.30 26.69
C MET A 13 10.54 24.27 27.83
N VAL A 14 11.70 24.05 28.44
CA VAL A 14 11.84 23.34 29.72
C VAL A 14 11.16 24.17 30.80
N VAL A 15 10.11 23.64 31.42
CA VAL A 15 9.50 24.25 32.61
C VAL A 15 9.70 23.32 33.79
N ALA A 16 10.68 23.66 34.61
CA ALA A 16 10.88 23.13 35.94
C ALA A 16 9.78 23.65 36.88
N PHE A 17 9.27 22.80 37.77
CA PHE A 17 8.54 23.25 38.96
C PHE A 17 8.91 22.40 40.17
N GLY A 18 9.75 22.98 41.04
CA GLY A 18 9.80 22.66 42.45
C GLY A 18 9.03 23.70 43.25
N ALA A 19 8.22 23.26 44.23
CA ALA A 19 7.94 23.85 45.55
C ALA A 19 6.56 23.37 46.09
N PRO A 20 6.37 23.27 47.43
CA PRO A 20 5.37 22.41 48.06
C PRO A 20 4.03 23.10 48.31
N ILE A 21 2.92 22.38 48.09
CA ILE A 21 1.57 22.89 48.37
C ILE A 21 1.16 22.54 49.80
N LYS A 22 0.87 23.59 50.59
CA LYS A 22 0.36 23.54 51.95
C LYS A 22 -1.08 22.98 52.01
N ARG A 23 -1.37 22.34 53.15
CA ARG A 23 -2.67 21.76 53.56
C ARG A 23 -3.85 22.73 53.47
N ASN A 24 -5.03 22.12 53.29
CA ASN A 24 -6.40 22.63 53.42
C ASN A 24 -6.94 23.52 52.29
N LYS A 25 -7.76 22.92 51.41
CA LYS A 25 -9.07 23.47 51.01
C LYS A 25 -9.95 22.40 50.34
N THR A 26 -11.20 22.41 50.78
CA THR A 26 -12.36 21.58 50.43
C THR A 26 -12.53 21.40 48.92
N ILE A 27 -12.65 20.15 48.45
CA ILE A 27 -12.92 19.82 47.05
C ILE A 27 -14.41 20.02 46.77
N THR A 28 -14.77 21.12 46.12
CA THR A 28 -16.08 21.32 45.50
C THR A 28 -16.10 20.80 44.06
N LYS A 29 -17.25 20.26 43.67
CA LYS A 29 -17.64 19.54 42.43
C LYS A 29 -17.37 20.24 41.06
N HIS A 30 -16.46 21.21 40.95
CA HIS A 30 -16.29 22.03 39.73
C HIS A 30 -14.95 21.90 38.99
N ASN A 31 -14.05 21.00 39.39
CA ASN A 31 -12.78 20.75 38.67
C ASN A 31 -12.77 19.48 37.78
N CYS A 32 -13.94 18.90 37.46
CA CYS A 32 -14.03 17.70 36.62
C CYS A 32 -13.86 17.97 35.10
N GLN A 33 -13.57 19.21 34.68
CA GLN A 33 -13.56 19.62 33.25
C GLN A 33 -12.20 20.12 32.72
N LYS A 34 -11.07 19.73 33.30
CA LYS A 34 -9.76 19.80 32.61
C LYS A 34 -9.19 18.39 32.47
N GLY A 35 -9.59 17.73 31.38
CA GLY A 35 -9.16 16.41 30.98
C GLY A 35 -7.65 16.34 30.73
N ARG A 36 -6.88 16.01 31.77
CA ARG A 36 -5.70 15.16 31.58
C ARG A 36 -6.23 13.73 31.50
N THR A 37 -6.39 13.21 30.29
CA THR A 37 -6.84 11.84 30.02
C THR A 37 -5.86 10.83 30.64
N LEU A 38 -6.33 9.63 31.00
CA LEU A 38 -5.48 8.49 31.40
C LEU A 38 -4.27 8.29 30.45
N MET A 39 -4.47 8.68 29.18
CA MET A 39 -3.50 8.76 28.08
C MET A 39 -2.25 9.62 28.37
N SER A 40 -2.36 10.70 29.13
CA SER A 40 -1.20 11.55 29.46
C SER A 40 -0.37 11.00 30.61
N LEU A 41 -0.86 10.00 31.35
CA LEU A 41 -0.12 9.36 32.44
C LEU A 41 0.71 8.18 31.91
N LEU A 42 0.19 7.43 30.93
CA LEU A 42 0.88 6.28 30.32
C LEU A 42 2.00 6.67 29.33
N SER A 43 2.14 7.94 28.98
CA SER A 43 3.09 8.46 27.97
C SER A 43 4.12 9.44 28.51
N VAL A 44 4.20 9.61 29.84
CA VAL A 44 5.16 10.50 30.47
C VAL A 44 6.14 9.66 31.27
N GLU A 45 7.42 10.02 31.17
CA GLU A 45 8.58 9.38 31.78
C GLU A 45 8.26 8.63 33.07
N ASN A 46 8.66 7.36 33.10
CA ASN A 46 8.43 6.47 34.22
C ASN A 46 9.74 6.33 35.04
N PRO A 47 10.06 7.26 35.98
CA PRO A 47 11.12 7.04 36.95
C PRO A 47 10.61 5.99 37.95
N GLY A 48 10.58 4.75 37.47
CA GLY A 48 10.28 3.59 38.28
C GLY A 48 11.44 3.23 39.18
N ASP A 49 11.14 2.54 40.25
CA ASP A 49 12.11 2.11 41.24
C ASP A 49 11.81 0.65 41.60
N CYS A 50 12.84 -0.18 41.51
CA CYS A 50 12.79 -1.60 41.83
C CYS A 50 13.42 -1.83 43.20
N ARG A 51 12.62 -2.31 44.16
CA ARG A 51 13.08 -2.52 45.55
C ARG A 51 12.59 -3.85 46.11
N LEU A 52 13.34 -4.37 47.08
CA LEU A 52 12.88 -5.49 47.88
C LEU A 52 11.75 -5.05 48.83
N ARG A 53 10.58 -5.67 48.70
CA ARG A 53 9.41 -5.47 49.57
C ARG A 53 8.94 -6.83 50.09
N ARG A 54 9.08 -7.03 51.41
CA ARG A 54 8.65 -8.28 52.10
C ARG A 54 9.23 -9.56 51.46
N GLY A 55 10.48 -9.50 51.00
CA GLY A 55 11.17 -10.62 50.35
C GLY A 55 10.86 -10.79 48.86
N CYS A 56 9.90 -10.04 48.30
CA CYS A 56 9.64 -9.96 46.87
C CYS A 56 10.46 -8.82 46.26
N TYR A 57 10.86 -8.96 45.00
CA TYR A 57 11.39 -7.83 44.24
C TYR A 57 10.25 -7.15 43.50
N ALA A 58 10.02 -5.87 43.76
CA ALA A 58 8.85 -5.15 43.31
C ALA A 58 9.20 -3.84 42.60
N PHE A 59 8.48 -3.56 41.51
CA PHE A 59 8.53 -2.31 40.78
C PHE A 59 7.47 -1.35 41.30
N SER A 60 7.82 -0.08 41.47
CA SER A 60 6.87 0.97 41.80
C SER A 60 7.24 2.25 41.06
N SER A 61 6.25 3.04 40.66
CA SER A 61 6.54 4.30 39.96
C SER A 61 5.41 5.32 40.09
N PRO A 62 5.70 6.63 39.94
CA PRO A 62 4.66 7.65 39.98
C PRO A 62 3.57 7.44 38.93
N THR A 63 3.96 6.96 37.75
CA THR A 63 3.04 6.63 36.66
C THR A 63 2.13 5.47 37.00
N LEU A 64 2.69 4.37 37.52
CA LEU A 64 1.92 3.22 38.00
C LEU A 64 0.98 3.64 39.14
N ASP A 65 1.46 4.49 40.05
CA ASP A 65 0.68 4.99 41.18
C ASP A 65 -0.53 5.80 40.72
N ALA A 66 -0.31 6.77 39.83
CA ALA A 66 -1.36 7.62 39.30
C ALA A 66 -2.40 6.82 38.50
N LEU A 67 -1.94 5.85 37.69
CA LEU A 67 -2.79 4.92 36.95
C LEU A 67 -3.70 4.11 37.89
N CYS A 68 -3.09 3.40 38.85
CA CYS A 68 -3.83 2.56 39.80
C CYS A 68 -4.77 3.38 40.68
N THR A 69 -4.35 4.57 41.11
CA THR A 69 -5.20 5.50 41.89
C THR A 69 -6.46 5.88 41.12
N ARG A 70 -6.31 6.22 39.84
CA ARG A 70 -7.45 6.61 39.02
C ARG A 70 -8.40 5.44 38.79
N LEU A 71 -7.87 4.26 38.46
CA LEU A 71 -8.68 3.05 38.32
C LEU A 71 -9.41 2.68 39.62
N ALA A 72 -8.73 2.78 40.77
CA ALA A 72 -9.32 2.57 42.08
C ALA A 72 -10.48 3.54 42.35
N LEU A 73 -10.31 4.83 42.05
CA LEU A 73 -11.37 5.84 42.19
C LEU A 73 -12.55 5.59 41.25
N GLU A 74 -12.31 5.15 40.02
CA GLU A 74 -13.36 4.79 39.06
C GLU A 74 -14.14 3.54 39.52
N CYS A 75 -13.46 2.55 40.10
CA CYS A 75 -14.10 1.38 40.70
C CYS A 75 -14.99 1.75 41.89
N VAL A 76 -14.55 2.68 42.75
CA VAL A 76 -15.35 3.18 43.88
C VAL A 76 -16.52 4.04 43.41
N ALA A 77 -16.30 4.94 42.44
CA ALA A 77 -17.35 5.80 41.90
C ALA A 77 -18.47 5.01 41.23
N SER A 78 -18.17 3.81 40.72
CA SER A 78 -19.16 2.87 40.19
C SER A 78 -19.72 1.89 41.25
N SER A 79 -19.46 2.15 42.54
CA SER A 79 -19.91 1.36 43.70
C SER A 79 -19.44 -0.11 43.71
N LYS A 80 -18.36 -0.41 42.99
CA LYS A 80 -17.87 -1.80 42.83
C LYS A 80 -16.85 -2.22 43.87
N ILE A 81 -16.22 -1.25 44.54
CA ILE A 81 -15.28 -1.48 45.64
C ILE A 81 -15.73 -0.61 46.83
N PRO A 82 -15.83 -1.16 48.05
CA PRO A 82 -16.05 -0.37 49.25
C PRO A 82 -14.91 0.64 49.48
N GLN A 83 -15.22 1.88 49.86
CA GLN A 83 -14.22 2.90 50.19
C GLN A 83 -13.19 2.40 51.23
N GLU A 84 -13.65 1.57 52.18
CA GLU A 84 -12.82 0.91 53.19
C GLU A 84 -11.63 0.14 52.57
N TRP A 85 -11.78 -0.44 51.38
CA TRP A 85 -10.72 -1.20 50.74
C TRP A 85 -9.58 -0.32 50.24
N LEU A 86 -9.90 0.90 49.79
CA LEU A 86 -8.89 1.90 49.42
C LEU A 86 -8.21 2.45 50.67
N ASP A 87 -8.97 2.70 51.74
CA ASP A 87 -8.44 3.17 53.00
C ASP A 87 -7.48 2.13 53.61
N ASN A 88 -7.77 0.83 53.47
CA ASN A 88 -6.89 -0.25 53.89
C ASN A 88 -5.61 -0.32 53.04
N GLN A 89 -5.72 -0.09 51.74
CA GLN A 89 -4.55 0.02 50.86
C GLN A 89 -3.67 1.21 51.26
N GLU A 90 -4.26 2.36 51.57
CA GLU A 90 -3.54 3.55 52.03
C GLU A 90 -2.84 3.29 53.38
N LYS A 91 -3.56 2.69 54.33
CA LYS A 91 -3.01 2.30 55.65
C LYS A 91 -1.86 1.29 55.56
N ARG A 92 -1.92 0.35 54.60
CA ARG A 92 -0.86 -0.65 54.37
C ARG A 92 0.52 -0.02 54.17
N ASP A 93 0.55 1.17 53.58
CA ASP A 93 1.79 1.89 53.27
C ASP A 93 2.11 3.03 54.25
N VAL A 94 1.11 3.69 54.86
CA VAL A 94 1.34 4.72 55.90
C VAL A 94 2.03 4.14 57.15
N GLY A 95 1.90 2.83 57.41
CA GLY A 95 2.56 2.14 58.53
C GLY A 95 4.09 2.02 58.45
N LYS A 96 4.74 2.41 57.33
CA LYS A 96 6.20 2.42 57.19
C LYS A 96 6.66 3.66 56.42
N THR A 97 6.98 4.72 57.19
CA THR A 97 7.72 5.94 56.79
C THR A 97 7.07 6.82 55.72
N SER A 98 6.62 8.00 56.16
CA SER A 98 6.26 9.18 55.37
C SER A 98 7.50 9.84 54.74
N ALA A 99 8.24 9.11 53.90
CA ALA A 99 9.27 9.70 53.06
C ALA A 99 8.61 10.27 51.78
N PRO A 100 8.87 11.53 51.40
CA PRO A 100 8.34 12.11 50.17
C PRO A 100 8.85 11.32 48.95
N GLY A 101 7.93 10.78 48.14
CA GLY A 101 8.24 10.09 46.87
C GLY A 101 7.92 8.59 46.79
N MET A 102 7.41 7.95 47.85
CA MET A 102 7.10 6.52 47.82
C MET A 102 5.70 6.24 47.22
N CYS A 103 5.65 5.38 46.19
CA CYS A 103 4.41 5.01 45.49
C CYS A 103 3.62 3.94 46.29
N ARG A 104 2.29 4.08 46.32
CA ARG A 104 1.31 3.20 47.00
C ARG A 104 1.12 1.89 46.26
N TYR A 105 1.13 1.95 44.93
CA TYR A 105 0.98 0.78 44.09
C TYR A 105 2.33 0.23 43.66
N HIS A 106 2.44 -1.09 43.67
CA HIS A 106 3.61 -1.81 43.22
C HIS A 106 3.21 -3.07 42.46
N VAL A 107 4.10 -3.51 41.59
CA VAL A 107 4.02 -4.76 40.84
C VAL A 107 5.10 -5.68 41.35
N THR A 108 4.75 -6.92 41.67
CA THR A 108 5.74 -7.93 42.05
C THR A 108 6.43 -8.45 40.79
N LEU A 109 7.73 -8.18 40.65
CA LEU A 109 8.56 -8.65 39.53
C LEU A 109 9.09 -10.07 39.74
N CYS A 110 9.49 -10.39 40.98
CA CYS A 110 9.98 -11.71 41.38
C CYS A 110 9.49 -12.07 42.79
N LEU A 111 9.01 -13.30 42.95
CA LEU A 111 8.59 -13.83 44.24
C LEU A 111 9.80 -14.23 45.10
N PRO A 112 9.63 -14.36 46.43
CA PRO A 112 10.71 -14.75 47.33
C PRO A 112 11.31 -16.11 46.97
N GLN A 113 10.47 -17.04 46.50
CA GLN A 113 10.91 -18.38 46.09
C GLN A 113 11.69 -18.34 44.76
N GLU A 114 11.28 -17.48 43.82
CA GLU A 114 11.97 -17.30 42.54
C GLU A 114 13.37 -16.70 42.76
N LEU A 115 13.48 -15.72 43.66
CA LEU A 115 14.77 -15.14 44.05
C LEU A 115 15.69 -16.12 44.81
N LYS A 116 15.14 -17.18 45.40
CA LYS A 116 15.92 -18.27 46.01
C LYS A 116 16.38 -19.30 44.98
N ASN A 117 15.62 -19.46 43.89
CA ASN A 117 15.89 -20.42 42.82
C ASN A 117 16.95 -19.93 41.82
N LEU A 118 17.23 -18.62 41.78
CA LEU A 118 18.43 -18.08 41.12
C LEU A 118 19.65 -18.54 41.93
N ALA A 119 20.20 -19.69 41.54
CA ALA A 119 21.05 -20.55 42.36
C ALA A 119 22.41 -19.92 42.73
N GLN A 120 22.82 -18.86 42.01
CA GLN A 120 24.06 -18.13 42.25
C GLN A 120 23.77 -16.68 42.67
N LYS A 121 24.55 -16.19 43.65
CA LYS A 121 24.44 -14.81 44.14
C LYS A 121 24.62 -13.78 43.01
N ASP A 122 25.56 -14.04 42.11
CA ASP A 122 25.88 -13.16 40.98
C ASP A 122 24.74 -13.11 39.95
N GLU A 123 24.05 -14.23 39.72
CA GLU A 123 22.89 -14.30 38.81
C GLU A 123 21.69 -13.53 39.37
N LYS A 124 21.48 -13.61 40.69
CA LYS A 124 20.45 -12.84 41.39
C LYS A 124 20.71 -11.33 41.32
N GLU A 125 21.95 -10.91 41.56
CA GLU A 125 22.34 -9.49 41.47
C GLU A 125 22.20 -8.98 40.03
N ALA A 126 22.66 -9.74 39.03
CA ALA A 126 22.48 -9.41 37.62
C ALA A 126 21.02 -9.29 37.20
N ALA A 127 20.13 -10.19 37.67
CA ALA A 127 18.71 -10.12 37.39
C ALA A 127 18.06 -8.86 38.00
N MET A 128 18.41 -8.52 39.24
CA MET A 128 17.92 -7.32 39.91
C MET A 128 18.42 -6.04 39.24
N ASP A 129 19.67 -6.03 38.77
CA ASP A 129 20.23 -4.92 38.00
C ASP A 129 19.55 -4.75 36.65
N ASP A 130 19.30 -5.84 35.92
CA ASP A 130 18.56 -5.79 34.65
C ASP A 130 17.14 -5.26 34.84
N PHE A 131 16.45 -5.66 35.91
CA PHE A 131 15.14 -5.11 36.24
C PHE A 131 15.23 -3.63 36.62
N SER A 132 16.19 -3.24 37.45
CA SER A 132 16.37 -1.85 37.86
C SER A 132 16.63 -0.95 36.65
N ASN A 133 17.60 -1.33 35.83
CA ASN A 133 18.07 -0.52 34.71
C ASN A 133 17.14 -0.63 33.49
N GLY A 134 16.61 -1.83 33.24
CA GLY A 134 15.86 -2.15 32.02
C GLY A 134 14.38 -1.75 32.08
N LEU A 135 13.79 -1.58 33.27
CA LEU A 135 12.38 -1.21 33.42
C LEU A 135 12.13 0.30 33.46
N HIS A 136 13.18 1.10 33.60
CA HIS A 136 13.07 2.55 33.51
C HIS A 136 12.45 2.94 32.16
N ARG A 137 11.43 3.82 32.21
CA ARG A 137 10.74 4.36 31.01
C ARG A 137 10.05 3.32 30.13
N GLN A 138 9.90 2.08 30.60
CA GLN A 138 9.16 1.05 29.89
C GLN A 138 7.65 1.19 30.13
N PRO A 139 6.82 0.94 29.09
CA PRO A 139 5.38 0.99 29.22
C PRO A 139 4.86 -0.16 30.09
N ILE A 140 3.93 0.18 30.99
CA ILE A 140 3.11 -0.79 31.72
C ILE A 140 1.73 -0.74 31.11
N PHE A 141 1.26 -1.88 30.62
CA PHE A 141 -0.03 -1.98 29.94
C PHE A 141 -1.08 -2.48 30.92
N VAL A 142 -2.29 -1.96 30.82
CA VAL A 142 -3.43 -2.44 31.60
C VAL A 142 -4.20 -3.45 30.77
N ASN A 143 -4.22 -4.70 31.20
CA ASN A 143 -5.01 -5.74 30.54
C ASN A 143 -6.47 -5.71 31.03
N GLY A 144 -6.70 -5.25 32.26
CA GLY A 144 -8.03 -5.09 32.82
C GLY A 144 -8.02 -5.04 34.34
N ALA A 145 -9.20 -5.00 34.97
CA ALA A 145 -9.35 -5.02 36.41
C ALA A 145 -10.26 -6.18 36.86
N GLY A 146 -9.84 -6.84 37.93
CA GLY A 146 -10.59 -7.88 38.61
C GLY A 146 -11.08 -7.39 39.97
N ILE A 147 -12.29 -7.79 40.34
CA ILE A 147 -12.89 -7.54 41.65
C ILE A 147 -13.40 -8.87 42.17
N THR A 148 -12.95 -9.24 43.37
CA THR A 148 -13.37 -10.45 44.08
C THR A 148 -14.17 -10.04 45.31
N ASN A 149 -14.54 -11.00 46.16
CA ASN A 149 -15.23 -10.70 47.43
C ASN A 149 -14.32 -10.00 48.46
N HIS A 150 -13.00 -10.07 48.28
CA HIS A 150 -12.04 -9.66 49.30
C HIS A 150 -10.94 -8.72 48.79
N CYS A 151 -10.72 -8.63 47.47
CA CYS A 151 -9.71 -7.77 46.89
C CYS A 151 -10.11 -7.25 45.50
N ALA A 152 -9.52 -6.14 45.11
CA ALA A 152 -9.58 -5.61 43.77
C ALA A 152 -8.18 -5.36 43.25
N PHE A 153 -7.95 -5.65 41.98
CA PHE A 153 -6.63 -5.58 41.37
C PHE A 153 -6.73 -5.15 39.90
N VAL A 154 -5.64 -4.59 39.40
CA VAL A 154 -5.45 -4.34 37.98
C VAL A 154 -4.43 -5.36 37.46
N VAL A 155 -4.76 -6.04 36.37
CA VAL A 155 -3.88 -6.93 35.64
C VAL A 155 -3.10 -6.10 34.64
N LEU A 156 -1.79 -6.30 34.60
CA LEU A 156 -0.84 -5.52 33.86
C LEU A 156 0.01 -6.42 32.97
N SER A 157 0.30 -6.00 31.74
CA SER A 157 1.40 -6.57 30.98
C SER A 157 2.63 -5.69 31.17
N PHE A 158 3.77 -6.32 31.44
CA PHE A 158 5.05 -5.63 31.52
C PHE A 158 6.09 -6.33 30.64
N PRO A 159 6.02 -6.13 29.30
CA PRO A 159 6.82 -6.84 28.31
C PRO A 159 8.31 -6.97 28.63
N LYS A 160 8.96 -5.87 29.02
CA LYS A 160 10.38 -5.86 29.36
C LYS A 160 10.68 -6.69 30.62
N ALA A 161 9.79 -6.66 31.61
CA ALA A 161 9.93 -7.49 32.79
C ALA A 161 9.81 -8.98 32.43
N ASP A 162 8.87 -9.36 31.56
CA ASP A 162 8.77 -10.74 31.08
C ASP A 162 9.98 -11.18 30.25
N ALA A 163 10.57 -10.28 29.47
CA ALA A 163 11.80 -10.56 28.73
C ALA A 163 12.97 -10.83 29.69
N ILE A 164 13.11 -10.01 30.74
CA ILE A 164 14.12 -10.21 31.79
C ILE A 164 13.85 -11.51 32.54
N ARG A 165 12.59 -11.82 32.90
CA ARG A 165 12.22 -13.10 33.53
C ARG A 165 12.69 -14.29 32.69
N ARG A 166 12.42 -14.27 31.37
CA ARG A 166 12.88 -15.33 30.43
C ARG A 166 14.41 -15.44 30.37
N LYS A 167 15.13 -14.32 30.39
CA LYS A 167 16.62 -14.30 30.38
C LYS A 167 17.21 -15.11 31.54
N TYR A 168 16.57 -15.08 32.71
CA TYR A 168 17.00 -15.77 33.92
C TYR A 168 16.21 -17.06 34.22
N GLY A 169 15.57 -17.65 33.21
CA GLY A 169 14.83 -18.92 33.36
C GLY A 169 13.59 -18.84 34.27
N LEU A 170 13.11 -17.63 34.60
CA LEU A 170 11.90 -17.43 35.37
C LEU A 170 10.66 -17.56 34.48
N VAL A 171 9.63 -18.23 34.99
CA VAL A 171 8.36 -18.44 34.27
C VAL A 171 7.68 -17.09 34.01
N PRO A 172 7.25 -16.75 32.78
CA PRO A 172 6.47 -15.54 32.53
C PRO A 172 5.19 -15.49 33.38
N ARG A 173 4.76 -14.31 33.81
CA ARG A 173 3.56 -14.16 34.65
C ARG A 173 2.77 -12.92 34.27
N ASP A 174 1.45 -13.01 34.43
CA ASP A 174 0.61 -11.83 34.45
C ASP A 174 0.95 -10.98 35.67
N PHE A 175 1.40 -9.76 35.42
CA PHE A 175 1.67 -8.81 36.48
C PHE A 175 0.35 -8.24 37.00
N HIS A 176 0.32 -7.83 38.26
CA HIS A 176 -0.83 -7.14 38.80
C HIS A 176 -0.42 -6.13 39.87
N ALA A 177 -1.28 -5.14 40.09
CA ALA A 177 -1.21 -4.26 41.24
C ALA A 177 -2.54 -4.33 42.01
N THR A 178 -2.48 -4.62 43.32
CA THR A 178 -3.67 -4.61 44.18
C THR A 178 -4.16 -3.18 44.38
N LEU A 179 -5.39 -2.92 43.96
CA LEU A 179 -6.08 -1.63 44.07
C LEU A 179 -6.61 -1.41 45.50
N GLY A 180 -7.13 -2.47 46.14
CA GLY A 180 -7.65 -2.41 47.50
C GLY A 180 -8.13 -3.78 48.00
N PHE A 181 -8.36 -3.92 49.31
CA PHE A 181 -8.77 -5.19 49.92
C PHE A 181 -9.56 -5.01 51.23
N GLY A 182 -10.38 -6.01 51.55
CA GLY A 182 -11.24 -6.05 52.73
C GLY A 182 -10.50 -6.35 54.03
N LYS A 183 -11.26 -6.49 55.14
CA LYS A 183 -10.71 -6.67 56.50
C LYS A 183 -9.84 -7.93 56.66
N THR A 184 -10.05 -8.94 55.84
CA THR A 184 -9.31 -10.21 55.84
C THR A 184 -7.93 -10.12 55.17
N GLY A 185 -7.60 -8.98 54.56
CA GLY A 185 -6.33 -8.77 53.85
C GLY A 185 -6.41 -9.02 52.35
N ASP A 186 -5.29 -8.84 51.66
CA ASP A 186 -5.16 -9.15 50.24
C ASP A 186 -5.14 -10.67 50.05
N ASP A 187 -6.05 -11.18 49.23
CA ASP A 187 -6.14 -12.61 48.95
C ASP A 187 -5.03 -13.01 47.96
N HIS A 188 -4.14 -13.90 48.40
CA HIS A 188 -3.01 -14.41 47.64
C HIS A 188 -3.28 -15.78 47.01
N GLU A 189 -4.42 -16.40 47.30
CA GLU A 189 -4.84 -17.70 46.74
C GLU A 189 -5.60 -17.51 45.42
N ILE A 190 -6.16 -16.33 45.19
CA ILE A 190 -6.82 -15.99 43.93
C ILE A 190 -5.78 -15.69 42.84
N VAL A 191 -5.95 -16.32 41.69
CA VAL A 191 -5.19 -16.02 40.48
C VAL A 191 -5.56 -14.62 40.00
N LYS A 192 -4.59 -13.69 39.96
CA LYS A 192 -4.77 -12.30 39.52
C LYS A 192 -4.26 -12.11 38.09
N SER A 193 -4.90 -12.81 37.16
CA SER A 193 -4.51 -12.93 35.75
C SER A 193 -5.59 -12.38 34.83
N VAL A 194 -5.28 -12.32 33.52
CA VAL A 194 -6.25 -11.93 32.48
C VAL A 194 -7.52 -12.79 32.51
N GLU A 195 -7.43 -14.05 32.97
CA GLU A 195 -8.56 -14.98 33.12
C GLU A 195 -9.58 -14.54 34.19
N THR A 196 -9.19 -13.62 35.08
CA THR A 196 -10.02 -13.15 36.21
C THR A 196 -10.45 -11.68 36.08
N VAL A 197 -10.28 -11.11 34.89
CA VAL A 197 -10.74 -9.76 34.56
C VAL A 197 -12.26 -9.75 34.37
N SER A 198 -12.95 -8.79 35.00
CA SER A 198 -14.41 -8.68 34.86
C SER A 198 -14.82 -8.09 33.50
N GLU A 199 -15.92 -8.57 32.92
CA GLU A 199 -16.52 -8.05 31.68
C GLU A 199 -16.87 -6.55 31.75
N HIS A 200 -16.99 -6.00 32.96
CA HIS A 200 -17.47 -4.63 33.16
C HIS A 200 -16.41 -3.54 32.87
N PHE A 201 -15.12 -3.89 32.74
CA PHE A 201 -14.03 -2.95 32.43
C PHE A 201 -13.71 -2.81 30.93
N GLN A 202 -14.49 -3.47 30.08
CA GLN A 202 -14.22 -3.68 28.65
C GLN A 202 -14.17 -2.39 27.80
N HIS A 203 -15.06 -1.41 28.01
CA HIS A 203 -15.15 -0.24 27.12
C HIS A 203 -13.95 0.74 27.20
N ASN A 204 -13.33 0.89 28.38
CA ASN A 204 -12.16 1.76 28.55
C ASN A 204 -10.87 1.15 27.99
N LEU A 205 -10.82 -0.18 27.85
CA LEU A 205 -9.66 -0.91 27.34
C LEU A 205 -9.49 -0.73 25.84
N ASN A 206 -10.57 -0.64 25.06
CA ASN A 206 -10.48 -0.46 23.61
C ASN A 206 -9.83 0.88 23.23
N ASN A 207 -10.22 1.95 23.91
CA ASN A 207 -9.62 3.28 23.70
C ASN A 207 -8.12 3.25 24.02
N LEU A 208 -7.74 2.57 25.10
CA LEU A 208 -6.34 2.37 25.48
C LEU A 208 -5.58 1.51 24.46
N GLN A 209 -6.18 0.43 23.98
CA GLN A 209 -5.59 -0.46 22.98
C GLN A 209 -5.38 0.26 21.63
N GLN A 210 -6.32 1.10 21.20
CA GLN A 210 -6.15 1.94 20.01
C GLN A 210 -5.02 2.96 20.18
N TYR A 211 -4.89 3.54 21.38
CA TYR A 211 -3.80 4.45 21.69
C TYR A 211 -2.45 3.75 21.68
N TRP A 212 -2.34 2.58 22.31
CA TRP A 212 -1.11 1.78 22.30
C TRP A 212 -0.74 1.31 20.90
N LEU A 213 -1.73 1.00 20.07
CA LEU A 213 -1.50 0.62 18.68
C LEU A 213 -0.89 1.78 17.88
N SER A 214 -1.40 3.01 18.09
CA SER A 214 -0.83 4.23 17.51
C SER A 214 0.60 4.47 17.99
N MET A 215 0.83 4.34 19.31
CA MET A 215 2.15 4.50 19.92
C MET A 215 3.16 3.48 19.38
N ALA A 216 2.80 2.20 19.32
CA ALA A 216 3.65 1.13 18.79
C ALA A 216 3.99 1.35 17.31
N ARG A 217 3.02 1.79 16.49
CA ARG A 217 3.26 2.18 15.09
C ARG A 217 4.25 3.34 14.98
N ASN A 218 4.14 4.35 15.83
CA ASN A 218 5.05 5.49 15.85
C ASN A 218 6.47 5.07 16.24
N HIS A 219 6.63 4.30 17.32
CA HIS A 219 7.94 3.79 17.71
C HIS A 219 8.57 2.90 16.63
N PHE A 220 7.79 2.03 16.01
CA PHE A 220 8.28 1.23 14.88
C PHE A 220 8.71 2.10 13.69
N GLN A 221 7.97 3.16 13.37
CA GLN A 221 8.35 4.10 12.31
C GLN A 221 9.64 4.86 12.66
N THR A 222 9.78 5.33 13.90
CA THR A 222 11.00 5.99 14.38
C THR A 222 12.21 5.05 14.32
N TYR A 223 12.02 3.78 14.70
CA TYR A 223 13.03 2.74 14.56
C TYR A 223 13.43 2.54 13.09
N ARG A 224 12.47 2.39 12.18
CA ARG A 224 12.69 2.21 10.74
C ARG A 224 13.42 3.41 10.11
N ASN A 225 13.12 4.62 10.57
CA ASN A 225 13.77 5.85 10.10
C ASN A 225 15.16 6.07 10.70
N LYS A 226 15.67 5.16 11.56
CA LYS A 226 16.93 5.32 12.31
C LYS A 226 16.99 6.63 13.12
N GLN A 227 15.83 7.10 13.59
CA GLN A 227 15.69 8.29 14.42
C GLN A 227 15.58 7.92 15.91
N GLN A 228 16.27 6.85 16.30
CA GLN A 228 16.22 6.30 17.64
C GLN A 228 16.82 7.30 18.64
N THR A 229 16.14 7.47 19.77
CA THR A 229 16.65 8.20 20.93
C THR A 229 16.72 7.23 22.11
N SER A 230 17.22 7.68 23.26
CA SER A 230 17.12 6.90 24.50
C SER A 230 15.68 6.53 24.87
N ASP A 231 14.67 7.21 24.31
CA ASP A 231 13.26 7.08 24.65
C ASP A 231 12.46 6.26 23.63
N THR A 232 13.11 5.74 22.58
CA THR A 232 12.44 4.94 21.55
C THR A 232 12.45 3.45 21.89
N TRP A 233 11.30 2.78 21.81
CA TRP A 233 11.20 1.33 21.96
C TRP A 233 12.02 0.60 20.89
N ASP A 234 12.70 -0.47 21.30
CA ASP A 234 13.37 -1.37 20.36
C ASP A 234 12.36 -2.32 19.69
N LEU A 235 12.83 -3.12 18.73
CA LEU A 235 11.96 -4.09 18.03
C LEU A 235 11.42 -5.17 18.97
N GLU A 236 12.19 -5.60 19.97
CA GLU A 236 11.79 -6.68 20.88
C GLU A 236 10.71 -6.21 21.86
N ASP A 237 10.81 -4.97 22.32
CA ASP A 237 9.79 -4.31 23.13
C ASP A 237 8.45 -4.25 22.38
N ILE A 238 8.48 -3.84 21.10
CA ILE A 238 7.28 -3.76 20.24
C ILE A 238 6.72 -5.17 19.94
N LEU A 239 7.59 -6.15 19.66
CA LEU A 239 7.17 -7.54 19.41
C LEU A 239 6.48 -8.16 20.61
N THR A 240 7.08 -7.98 21.79
CA THR A 240 6.53 -8.52 23.04
C THR A 240 5.17 -7.86 23.34
N LEU A 241 5.04 -6.55 23.07
CA LEU A 241 3.76 -5.85 23.16
C LEU A 241 2.70 -6.42 22.22
N CYS A 242 3.03 -6.57 20.94
CA CYS A 242 2.08 -7.09 19.95
C CYS A 242 1.61 -8.50 20.34
N ARG A 243 2.54 -9.36 20.76
CA ARG A 243 2.22 -10.72 21.23
C ARG A 243 1.28 -10.70 22.42
N ALA A 244 1.60 -9.93 23.46
CA ALA A 244 0.78 -9.84 24.67
C ALA A 244 -0.64 -9.38 24.33
N ILE A 245 -0.79 -8.34 23.51
CA ILE A 245 -2.11 -7.81 23.15
C ILE A 245 -2.89 -8.78 22.29
N VAL A 246 -2.29 -9.42 21.28
CA VAL A 246 -2.99 -10.38 20.41
C VAL A 246 -3.48 -11.59 21.21
N LEU A 247 -2.67 -12.09 22.15
CA LEU A 247 -3.07 -13.20 23.03
C LEU A 247 -4.18 -12.80 24.01
N ASN A 248 -4.12 -11.58 24.56
CA ASN A 248 -5.12 -11.09 25.49
C ASN A 248 -6.45 -10.75 24.79
N ILE A 249 -6.43 -10.08 23.65
CA ILE A 249 -7.64 -9.74 22.89
C ILE A 249 -8.38 -11.01 22.49
N GLY A 250 -7.67 -12.02 21.97
CA GLY A 250 -8.30 -13.29 21.58
C GLY A 250 -8.95 -14.06 22.72
N ALA A 251 -8.46 -13.90 23.95
CA ALA A 251 -9.03 -14.54 25.14
C ALA A 251 -10.18 -13.74 25.77
N THR A 252 -10.10 -12.40 25.73
CA THR A 252 -11.02 -11.51 26.46
C THR A 252 -12.12 -10.91 25.60
N TYR A 253 -11.89 -10.76 24.29
CA TYR A 253 -12.78 -10.03 23.36
C TYR A 253 -12.97 -10.79 22.05
N PRO A 254 -13.67 -11.93 22.07
CA PRO A 254 -13.86 -12.73 20.86
C PRO A 254 -14.54 -11.93 19.75
N ASP A 255 -15.40 -10.94 20.05
CA ASP A 255 -16.10 -10.17 19.02
C ASP A 255 -15.29 -8.98 18.43
N GLU A 256 -14.08 -8.69 18.93
CA GLU A 256 -13.25 -7.56 18.50
C GLU A 256 -12.23 -7.90 17.40
N TYR A 257 -12.73 -8.58 16.37
CA TYR A 257 -11.92 -9.09 15.27
C TYR A 257 -11.10 -8.01 14.53
N SER A 258 -11.61 -6.77 14.44
CA SER A 258 -10.92 -5.65 13.79
C SER A 258 -9.66 -5.21 14.54
N LEU A 259 -9.71 -5.18 15.87
CA LEU A 259 -8.56 -4.76 16.67
C LEU A 259 -7.50 -5.85 16.74
N MET A 260 -7.94 -7.11 16.81
CA MET A 260 -7.06 -8.27 16.72
C MET A 260 -6.31 -8.33 15.37
N GLU A 261 -7.00 -8.11 14.25
CA GLU A 261 -6.36 -8.01 12.95
C GLU A 261 -5.32 -6.89 12.92
N GLN A 262 -5.65 -5.70 13.43
CA GLN A 262 -4.71 -4.57 13.40
C GLN A 262 -3.44 -4.80 14.21
N TRP A 263 -3.54 -5.40 15.39
CA TRP A 263 -2.39 -5.77 16.22
C TRP A 263 -1.61 -6.93 15.63
N GLY A 264 -2.28 -7.97 15.13
CA GLY A 264 -1.63 -9.11 14.49
C GLY A 264 -0.89 -8.72 13.21
N LEU A 265 -1.43 -7.81 12.40
CA LEU A 265 -0.74 -7.29 11.22
C LEU A 265 0.46 -6.39 11.59
N LEU A 266 0.38 -5.61 12.69
CA LEU A 266 1.55 -4.91 13.21
C LEU A 266 2.62 -5.90 13.67
N TRP A 267 2.22 -6.97 14.36
CA TRP A 267 3.10 -8.03 14.80
C TRP A 267 3.84 -8.68 13.63
N CYS A 268 3.10 -9.07 12.58
CA CYS A 268 3.67 -9.61 11.34
C CYS A 268 4.72 -8.66 10.74
N ARG A 269 4.40 -7.36 10.69
CA ARG A 269 5.28 -6.35 10.09
C ARG A 269 6.57 -6.15 10.87
N VAL A 270 6.49 -6.04 12.20
CA VAL A 270 7.66 -5.84 13.07
C VAL A 270 8.52 -7.10 13.08
N ALA A 271 7.90 -8.29 13.14
CA ALA A 271 8.62 -9.56 13.11
C ALA A 271 9.31 -9.80 11.78
N GLY A 272 8.65 -9.46 10.66
CA GLY A 272 9.22 -9.55 9.33
C GLY A 272 10.43 -8.62 9.16
N PHE A 273 10.35 -7.41 9.71
CA PHE A 273 11.47 -6.46 9.73
C PHE A 273 12.64 -6.95 10.59
N ALA A 274 12.36 -7.62 11.71
CA ALA A 274 13.35 -8.26 12.55
C ALA A 274 13.85 -9.62 12.00
N GLU A 275 13.43 -10.02 10.79
CA GLU A 275 13.73 -11.31 10.15
C GLU A 275 13.31 -12.55 10.97
N LYS A 276 12.34 -12.40 11.88
CA LYS A 276 11.79 -13.48 12.71
C LYS A 276 10.62 -14.16 12.01
N TYR A 277 10.87 -14.84 10.89
CA TYR A 277 9.80 -15.39 10.04
C TYR A 277 8.90 -16.43 10.73
N GLY A 278 9.42 -17.19 11.70
CA GLY A 278 8.60 -18.11 12.51
C GLY A 278 7.51 -17.36 13.29
N VAL A 279 7.86 -16.20 13.84
CA VAL A 279 6.94 -15.32 14.58
C VAL A 279 5.93 -14.66 13.64
N VAL A 280 6.32 -14.35 12.39
CA VAL A 280 5.38 -13.84 11.38
C VAL A 280 4.29 -14.88 11.08
N VAL A 281 4.66 -16.15 10.92
CA VAL A 281 3.68 -17.23 10.69
C VAL A 281 2.75 -17.37 11.90
N GLU A 282 3.29 -17.40 13.13
CA GLU A 282 2.47 -17.44 14.36
C GLU A 282 1.48 -16.27 14.41
N ALA A 283 1.95 -15.04 14.18
CA ALA A 283 1.13 -13.85 14.21
C ALA A 283 0.03 -13.87 13.14
N ALA A 284 0.37 -14.29 11.92
CA ALA A 284 -0.58 -14.39 10.82
C ALA A 284 -1.64 -15.46 11.09
N ASP A 285 -1.26 -16.63 11.62
CA ASP A 285 -2.20 -17.69 11.98
C ASP A 285 -3.24 -17.23 13.02
N ARG A 286 -2.83 -16.38 13.98
CA ARG A 286 -3.76 -15.76 14.94
C ARG A 286 -4.75 -14.79 14.29
N VAL A 287 -4.33 -14.05 13.27
CA VAL A 287 -5.25 -13.19 12.51
C VAL A 287 -6.20 -14.06 11.70
N LEU A 288 -5.69 -15.12 11.05
CA LEU A 288 -6.48 -15.99 10.18
C LEU A 288 -7.48 -16.87 10.95
N SER A 289 -7.19 -17.23 12.20
CA SER A 289 -8.17 -17.96 13.04
C SER A 289 -9.43 -17.14 13.33
N VAL A 290 -9.32 -15.82 13.25
CA VAL A 290 -10.37 -14.85 13.51
C VAL A 290 -10.99 -14.34 12.21
N LYS A 291 -10.15 -14.05 11.21
CA LYS A 291 -10.53 -13.51 9.91
C LYS A 291 -9.82 -14.31 8.82
N PRO A 292 -10.37 -15.48 8.42
CA PRO A 292 -9.73 -16.38 7.45
C PRO A 292 -9.41 -15.70 6.11
N GLN A 293 -10.24 -14.76 5.67
CA GLN A 293 -10.06 -14.02 4.41
C GLN A 293 -9.24 -12.73 4.56
N SER A 294 -8.37 -12.61 5.57
CA SER A 294 -7.47 -11.46 5.69
C SER A 294 -6.32 -11.58 4.68
N ALA A 295 -6.51 -10.99 3.50
CA ALA A 295 -5.49 -10.96 2.44
C ALA A 295 -4.11 -10.44 2.91
N PRO A 296 -4.01 -9.38 3.76
CA PRO A 296 -2.73 -8.98 4.32
C PRO A 296 -2.07 -10.06 5.19
N ALA A 297 -2.84 -10.80 6.00
CA ALA A 297 -2.29 -11.84 6.86
C ALA A 297 -1.80 -13.05 6.05
N LEU A 298 -2.58 -13.50 5.05
CA LEU A 298 -2.18 -14.51 4.08
C LEU A 298 -0.89 -14.09 3.36
N GLY A 299 -0.81 -12.84 2.90
CA GLY A 299 0.39 -12.28 2.27
C GLY A 299 1.63 -12.32 3.17
N TYR A 300 1.53 -11.88 4.43
CA TYR A 300 2.64 -11.96 5.39
C TYR A 300 3.06 -13.41 5.66
N LYS A 301 2.10 -14.31 5.85
CA LYS A 301 2.34 -15.74 6.08
C LYS A 301 3.07 -16.37 4.89
N GLY A 302 2.58 -16.12 3.69
CA GLY A 302 3.16 -16.59 2.44
C GLY A 302 4.59 -16.08 2.24
N TYR A 303 4.84 -14.78 2.45
CA TYR A 303 6.19 -14.22 2.39
C TYR A 303 7.14 -14.83 3.44
N ALA A 304 6.68 -15.00 4.67
CA ALA A 304 7.49 -15.62 5.73
C ALA A 304 7.83 -17.08 5.42
N GLN A 305 6.90 -17.84 4.86
CA GLN A 305 7.13 -19.22 4.42
C GLN A 305 8.09 -19.28 3.22
N TYR A 306 8.00 -18.34 2.28
CA TYR A 306 8.96 -18.20 1.19
C TYR A 306 10.38 -17.96 1.74
N ARG A 307 10.54 -17.05 2.70
CA ARG A 307 11.83 -16.80 3.38
C ARG A 307 12.36 -18.00 4.17
N GLN A 308 11.47 -18.90 4.60
CA GLN A 308 11.81 -20.19 5.21
C GLN A 308 12.05 -21.31 4.18
N GLN A 309 12.05 -21.01 2.87
CA GLN A 309 12.17 -21.99 1.77
C GLN A 309 11.04 -23.04 1.73
N LYS A 310 9.88 -22.74 2.33
CA LYS A 310 8.68 -23.59 2.30
C LYS A 310 7.78 -23.16 1.14
N PHE A 311 8.28 -23.34 -0.08
CA PHE A 311 7.68 -22.76 -1.28
C PHE A 311 6.25 -23.23 -1.57
N ASP A 312 5.92 -24.52 -1.38
CA ASP A 312 4.55 -25.01 -1.62
C ASP A 312 3.52 -24.37 -0.67
N LEU A 313 3.87 -24.23 0.61
CA LEU A 313 3.02 -23.55 1.59
C LEU A 313 2.91 -22.05 1.29
N ALA A 314 4.03 -21.43 0.90
CA ALA A 314 4.07 -20.03 0.53
C ALA A 314 3.15 -19.75 -0.68
N LEU A 315 3.23 -20.59 -1.71
CA LEU A 315 2.41 -20.51 -2.91
C LEU A 315 0.92 -20.51 -2.56
N LEU A 316 0.47 -21.46 -1.74
CA LEU A 316 -0.93 -21.58 -1.35
C LEU A 316 -1.46 -20.31 -0.67
N ASN A 317 -0.70 -19.74 0.28
CA ASN A 317 -1.14 -18.53 0.99
C ASN A 317 -1.05 -17.28 0.09
N LEU A 318 -0.04 -17.19 -0.79
CA LEU A 318 0.13 -16.05 -1.70
C LEU A 318 -0.94 -16.03 -2.81
N ASP A 319 -1.29 -17.21 -3.35
CA ASP A 319 -2.33 -17.35 -4.38
C ASP A 319 -3.71 -16.96 -3.83
N GLU A 320 -4.04 -17.44 -2.62
CA GLU A 320 -5.29 -17.06 -1.94
C GLU A 320 -5.33 -15.55 -1.64
N ALA A 321 -4.23 -14.97 -1.14
CA ALA A 321 -4.13 -13.54 -0.91
C ALA A 321 -4.32 -12.73 -2.21
N HIS A 322 -3.68 -13.17 -3.30
CA HIS A 322 -3.78 -12.54 -4.61
C HIS A 322 -5.21 -12.60 -5.17
N SER A 323 -5.88 -13.75 -5.07
CA SER A 323 -7.29 -13.91 -5.46
C SER A 323 -8.23 -12.98 -4.69
N ILE A 324 -7.99 -12.78 -3.39
CA ILE A 324 -8.79 -11.85 -2.59
C ILE A 324 -8.53 -10.40 -3.03
N PHE A 325 -7.26 -10.01 -3.21
CA PHE A 325 -6.94 -8.64 -3.64
C PHE A 325 -7.50 -8.27 -5.01
N THR A 326 -7.55 -9.22 -5.95
CA THR A 326 -8.06 -9.01 -7.31
C THR A 326 -9.58 -8.98 -7.40
N THR A 327 -10.28 -9.62 -6.46
CA THR A 327 -11.76 -9.67 -6.44
C THR A 327 -12.39 -8.58 -5.56
N MET A 328 -11.65 -8.00 -4.61
CA MET A 328 -12.17 -6.97 -3.72
C MET A 328 -12.35 -5.60 -4.41
N PRO A 329 -13.51 -4.93 -4.26
CA PRO A 329 -13.69 -3.58 -4.78
C PRO A 329 -12.76 -2.58 -4.07
N VAL A 330 -12.08 -1.76 -4.86
CA VAL A 330 -11.18 -0.71 -4.36
C VAL A 330 -12.01 0.38 -3.68
N LYS A 331 -11.77 0.63 -2.38
CA LYS A 331 -12.42 1.73 -1.65
C LYS A 331 -11.67 3.04 -1.86
N ASP A 332 -12.37 4.13 -2.22
CA ASP A 332 -11.75 5.42 -2.61
C ASP A 332 -10.68 5.98 -1.64
N LYS A 333 -10.82 5.78 -0.32
CA LYS A 333 -9.86 6.29 0.68
C LYS A 333 -8.76 5.30 1.10
N GLU A 334 -8.96 4.00 0.86
CA GLU A 334 -8.00 2.94 1.22
C GLU A 334 -7.35 2.26 0.01
N GLY A 335 -7.80 2.59 -1.20
CA GLY A 335 -7.43 1.92 -2.44
C GLY A 335 -5.93 1.91 -2.71
N ALA A 336 -5.25 3.04 -2.51
CA ALA A 336 -3.80 3.12 -2.69
C ALA A 336 -3.02 2.22 -1.70
N LYS A 337 -3.53 2.01 -0.48
CA LYS A 337 -2.90 1.11 0.50
C LYS A 337 -3.15 -0.35 0.12
N GLN A 338 -4.40 -0.68 -0.20
CA GLN A 338 -4.80 -2.02 -0.64
C GLN A 338 -4.02 -2.45 -1.89
N GLN A 339 -3.87 -1.56 -2.86
CA GLN A 339 -3.15 -1.84 -4.09
C GLN A 339 -1.64 -2.03 -3.88
N ARG A 340 -1.01 -1.22 -3.00
CA ARG A 340 0.39 -1.47 -2.62
C ARG A 340 0.57 -2.85 -1.98
N GLN A 341 -0.37 -3.28 -1.14
CA GLN A 341 -0.33 -4.61 -0.54
C GLN A 341 -0.54 -5.72 -1.58
N ALA A 342 -1.47 -5.51 -2.52
CA ALA A 342 -1.70 -6.42 -3.64
C ALA A 342 -0.42 -6.61 -4.47
N HIS A 343 0.24 -5.52 -4.88
CA HIS A 343 1.50 -5.58 -5.63
C HIS A 343 2.61 -6.30 -4.83
N GLN A 344 2.69 -6.10 -3.51
CA GLN A 344 3.67 -6.81 -2.67
C GLN A 344 3.43 -8.32 -2.60
N VAL A 345 2.16 -8.73 -2.50
CA VAL A 345 1.78 -10.15 -2.53
C VAL A 345 2.10 -10.76 -3.89
N GLU A 346 1.72 -10.06 -4.96
CA GLU A 346 1.99 -10.46 -6.33
C GLU A 346 3.50 -10.58 -6.61
N ASP A 347 4.29 -9.63 -6.09
CA ASP A 347 5.75 -9.68 -6.18
C ASP A 347 6.32 -10.94 -5.52
N CYS A 348 5.80 -11.31 -4.35
CA CYS A 348 6.21 -12.52 -3.65
C CYS A 348 5.72 -13.79 -4.36
N LEU A 349 4.52 -13.77 -4.92
CA LEU A 349 3.93 -14.87 -5.67
C LEU A 349 4.79 -15.20 -6.90
N VAL A 350 5.20 -14.18 -7.66
CA VAL A 350 6.11 -14.34 -8.81
C VAL A 350 7.43 -14.98 -8.38
N LEU A 351 8.07 -14.48 -7.31
CA LEU A 351 9.32 -15.07 -6.80
C LEU A 351 9.13 -16.53 -6.37
N CYS A 352 7.99 -16.86 -5.77
CA CYS A 352 7.66 -18.22 -5.35
C CYS A 352 7.45 -19.15 -6.56
N CYS A 353 6.68 -18.72 -7.57
CA CYS A 353 6.47 -19.47 -8.81
C CYS A 353 7.80 -19.71 -9.55
N GLN A 354 8.67 -18.70 -9.62
CA GLN A 354 10.00 -18.84 -10.21
C GLN A 354 10.85 -19.88 -9.48
N ALA A 355 10.86 -19.86 -8.14
CA ALA A 355 11.59 -20.83 -7.34
C ALA A 355 11.07 -22.27 -7.54
N LEU A 356 9.77 -22.43 -7.81
CA LEU A 356 9.12 -23.72 -8.06
C LEU A 356 9.12 -24.15 -9.53
N GLY A 357 9.58 -23.31 -10.46
CA GLY A 357 9.45 -23.56 -11.90
C GLY A 357 8.01 -23.65 -12.39
N ARG A 358 7.08 -22.96 -11.72
CA ARG A 358 5.66 -22.90 -12.11
C ARG A 358 5.37 -21.71 -13.03
N GLU A 359 4.25 -21.81 -13.73
CA GLU A 359 3.71 -20.71 -14.54
C GLU A 359 3.45 -19.48 -13.66
N LEU A 360 3.78 -18.30 -14.20
CA LEU A 360 3.60 -17.03 -13.50
C LEU A 360 2.14 -16.58 -13.63
N PRO A 361 1.59 -15.92 -12.59
CA PRO A 361 0.25 -15.36 -12.70
C PRO A 361 0.21 -14.30 -13.82
N THR A 362 -0.91 -14.25 -14.53
CA THR A 362 -1.19 -13.17 -15.46
C THR A 362 -1.43 -11.88 -14.67
N PRO A 363 -0.85 -10.74 -15.07
CA PRO A 363 -1.12 -9.46 -14.42
C PRO A 363 -2.61 -9.12 -14.42
N PRO A 364 -3.09 -8.35 -13.43
CA PRO A 364 -4.47 -7.88 -13.44
C PRO A 364 -4.71 -6.96 -14.64
N LEU A 365 -5.88 -7.11 -15.25
CA LEU A 365 -6.27 -6.32 -16.42
C LEU A 365 -6.43 -4.84 -16.04
N ALA A 366 -5.49 -4.01 -16.48
CA ALA A 366 -5.66 -2.56 -16.43
C ALA A 366 -6.53 -2.13 -17.61
N LYS A 367 -7.80 -1.80 -17.37
CA LYS A 367 -8.69 -1.36 -18.46
C LYS A 367 -8.35 0.07 -18.88
N PHE A 368 -8.31 0.34 -20.19
CA PHE A 368 -8.23 1.73 -20.66
C PHE A 368 -9.50 2.49 -20.22
N PRO A 369 -9.38 3.61 -19.46
CA PRO A 369 -10.55 4.31 -18.95
C PRO A 369 -11.44 4.85 -20.07
N ARG A 370 -12.77 4.80 -19.89
CA ARG A 370 -13.71 5.41 -20.84
C ARG A 370 -13.40 6.90 -20.97
N THR A 371 -13.30 7.37 -22.22
CA THR A 371 -13.07 8.78 -22.53
C THR A 371 -14.42 9.47 -22.72
N ALA A 372 -14.71 10.48 -21.90
CA ALA A 372 -15.98 11.21 -21.95
C ALA A 372 -16.06 12.17 -23.15
N HIS A 373 -17.28 12.37 -23.67
CA HIS A 373 -17.57 13.45 -24.60
C HIS A 373 -17.52 14.81 -23.91
N VAL A 374 -16.86 15.82 -24.51
CA VAL A 374 -16.86 17.19 -23.93
C VAL A 374 -18.24 17.83 -23.99
N PHE A 375 -19.01 17.57 -25.04
CA PHE A 375 -20.43 17.92 -25.14
C PHE A 375 -21.14 16.92 -26.05
N ARG A 376 -22.48 16.96 -26.02
CA ARG A 376 -23.33 16.25 -26.97
C ARG A 376 -23.71 17.23 -28.10
N PRO A 377 -23.22 17.05 -29.34
CA PRO A 377 -23.66 17.88 -30.45
C PRO A 377 -25.16 17.72 -30.68
N THR A 378 -25.83 18.81 -31.10
CA THR A 378 -27.24 18.78 -31.50
C THR A 378 -27.47 17.75 -32.61
N ASP A 379 -28.53 16.94 -32.48
CA ASP A 379 -28.91 15.88 -33.43
C ASP A 379 -27.83 14.82 -33.72
N SER A 380 -26.88 14.62 -32.80
CA SER A 380 -25.81 13.63 -32.95
C SER A 380 -26.34 12.20 -32.86
N LYS A 381 -26.01 11.39 -33.87
CA LYS A 381 -26.17 9.92 -33.84
C LYS A 381 -24.99 9.20 -33.20
N ALA A 382 -23.90 9.94 -32.90
CA ALA A 382 -22.66 9.39 -32.39
C ALA A 382 -22.60 9.27 -30.86
N VAL A 383 -23.49 9.95 -30.14
CA VAL A 383 -23.54 9.93 -28.67
C VAL A 383 -24.76 9.14 -28.20
N THR A 384 -24.52 7.97 -27.63
CA THR A 384 -25.58 7.10 -27.09
C THR A 384 -25.94 7.49 -25.63
N PRO A 385 -27.06 6.97 -25.07
CA PRO A 385 -27.37 7.16 -23.65
C PRO A 385 -26.32 6.61 -22.68
N ASP A 386 -25.56 5.59 -23.09
CA ASP A 386 -24.52 4.94 -22.27
C ASP A 386 -23.16 5.68 -22.30
N ASP A 387 -23.02 6.67 -23.18
CA ASP A 387 -21.81 7.48 -23.30
C ASP A 387 -21.70 8.50 -22.16
N GLN A 388 -20.50 8.60 -21.60
CA GLN A 388 -20.18 9.64 -20.62
C GLN A 388 -20.07 11.00 -21.32
N VAL A 389 -20.76 12.01 -20.80
CA VAL A 389 -20.66 13.40 -21.26
C VAL A 389 -20.26 14.26 -20.06
N LEU A 390 -19.28 15.15 -20.24
CA LEU A 390 -18.86 16.07 -19.19
C LEU A 390 -20.02 17.00 -18.80
N SER A 391 -20.11 17.32 -17.51
CA SER A 391 -21.01 18.37 -17.05
C SER A 391 -20.52 19.74 -17.53
N LYS A 392 -21.46 20.68 -17.75
CA LYS A 392 -21.13 22.05 -18.16
C LYS A 392 -20.21 22.77 -17.17
N ASP A 393 -20.29 22.40 -15.88
CA ASP A 393 -19.47 22.97 -14.81
C ASP A 393 -18.16 22.20 -14.56
N SER A 394 -17.81 21.23 -15.41
CA SER A 394 -16.62 20.39 -15.15
C SER A 394 -15.35 21.23 -15.07
N ALA A 395 -14.48 20.91 -14.10
CA ALA A 395 -13.20 21.57 -13.95
C ALA A 395 -12.36 21.49 -15.24
N MET A 396 -12.43 20.36 -15.95
CA MET A 396 -11.75 20.16 -17.22
C MET A 396 -12.12 21.21 -18.27
N LEU A 397 -13.41 21.57 -18.43
CA LEU A 397 -13.82 22.59 -19.38
C LEU A 397 -13.25 23.97 -19.03
N LYS A 398 -13.15 24.29 -17.73
CA LYS A 398 -12.50 25.52 -17.27
C LYS A 398 -11.01 25.50 -17.59
N TYR A 399 -10.32 24.40 -17.29
CA TYR A 399 -8.90 24.21 -17.60
C TYR A 399 -8.62 24.30 -19.11
N MET A 400 -9.46 23.73 -19.96
CA MET A 400 -9.35 23.85 -21.43
C MET A 400 -9.29 25.32 -21.88
N THR A 401 -10.02 26.23 -21.22
CA THR A 401 -10.00 27.66 -21.56
C THR A 401 -8.77 28.43 -21.08
N GLN A 402 -7.91 27.81 -20.27
CA GLN A 402 -6.76 28.46 -19.64
C GLN A 402 -5.42 27.95 -20.18
N THR A 403 -5.42 26.95 -21.05
CA THR A 403 -4.22 26.29 -21.55
C THR A 403 -4.35 25.94 -23.03
N THR A 404 -3.24 25.55 -23.65
CA THR A 404 -3.24 24.97 -25.00
C THR A 404 -3.68 23.52 -24.92
N VAL A 405 -4.62 23.13 -25.78
CA VAL A 405 -5.15 21.77 -25.87
C VAL A 405 -4.62 21.10 -27.12
N LEU A 406 -4.05 19.90 -26.97
CA LEU A 406 -3.63 19.08 -28.09
C LEU A 406 -4.82 18.30 -28.65
N LEU A 407 -4.98 18.30 -29.97
CA LEU A 407 -6.02 17.58 -30.69
C LEU A 407 -5.39 16.43 -31.51
N GLN A 408 -5.95 15.24 -31.38
CA GLN A 408 -5.53 14.05 -32.10
C GLN A 408 -6.69 13.45 -32.89
N GLU A 409 -6.38 12.76 -33.99
CA GLU A 409 -7.37 12.00 -34.74
C GLU A 409 -7.89 10.84 -33.86
N LYS A 410 -9.21 10.77 -33.68
CA LYS A 410 -9.84 9.57 -33.15
C LYS A 410 -9.93 8.53 -34.27
N VAL A 411 -9.12 7.49 -34.16
CA VAL A 411 -9.07 6.40 -35.12
C VAL A 411 -10.13 5.34 -34.78
N ASP A 412 -10.84 4.85 -35.79
CA ASP A 412 -11.93 3.88 -35.64
C ASP A 412 -11.41 2.43 -35.81
N GLY A 413 -11.10 1.78 -34.69
CA GLY A 413 -10.60 0.41 -34.65
C GLY A 413 -11.04 -0.34 -33.39
N SER A 414 -10.29 -1.39 -33.06
CA SER A 414 -10.49 -2.17 -31.83
C SER A 414 -9.40 -1.86 -30.80
N ASN A 415 -9.79 -1.35 -29.64
CA ASN A 415 -8.84 -1.01 -28.58
C ASN A 415 -8.01 -2.23 -28.14
N LEU A 416 -6.70 -2.02 -28.05
CA LEU A 416 -5.71 -3.02 -27.68
C LEU A 416 -4.70 -2.42 -26.69
N GLY A 417 -4.31 -3.19 -25.67
CA GLY A 417 -3.21 -2.89 -24.76
C GLY A 417 -2.13 -3.95 -24.83
N LEU A 418 -0.87 -3.53 -24.77
CA LEU A 418 0.31 -4.39 -24.80
C LEU A 418 1.12 -4.16 -23.52
N SER A 419 1.40 -5.23 -22.78
CA SER A 419 2.20 -5.21 -21.55
C SER A 419 3.17 -6.39 -21.54
N LEU A 420 4.01 -6.52 -20.50
CA LEU A 420 4.88 -7.68 -20.35
C LEU A 420 4.36 -8.65 -19.30
N SER A 421 4.71 -9.92 -19.47
CA SER A 421 4.67 -10.93 -18.41
C SER A 421 5.57 -10.53 -17.25
N TYR A 422 5.37 -11.16 -16.09
CA TYR A 422 6.14 -10.82 -14.89
C TYR A 422 7.61 -11.21 -14.93
N ASP A 423 8.02 -12.14 -15.78
CA ASP A 423 9.45 -12.38 -16.08
C ASP A 423 10.00 -11.44 -17.16
N GLY A 424 9.14 -10.61 -17.77
CA GLY A 424 9.52 -9.65 -18.80
C GLY A 424 9.94 -10.31 -20.12
N LYS A 425 9.55 -11.57 -20.34
CA LYS A 425 9.92 -12.33 -21.56
C LYS A 425 8.84 -12.29 -22.64
N ASP A 426 7.57 -12.30 -22.25
CA ASP A 426 6.46 -12.38 -23.18
C ASP A 426 5.67 -11.08 -23.22
N VAL A 427 5.15 -10.76 -24.41
CA VAL A 427 4.23 -9.64 -24.60
C VAL A 427 2.82 -10.16 -24.39
N LEU A 428 2.14 -9.62 -23.40
CA LEU A 428 0.75 -9.89 -23.12
C LEU A 428 -0.12 -8.89 -23.88
N VAL A 429 -1.22 -9.38 -24.46
CA VAL A 429 -2.15 -8.57 -25.24
C VAL A 429 -3.51 -8.58 -24.59
N GLN A 430 -4.09 -7.41 -24.40
CA GLN A 430 -5.42 -7.24 -23.83
C GLN A 430 -6.33 -6.45 -24.77
N ASN A 431 -7.61 -6.84 -24.81
CA ASN A 431 -8.67 -5.97 -25.31
C ASN A 431 -9.31 -5.20 -24.13
N ARG A 432 -10.50 -4.60 -24.33
CA ARG A 432 -11.21 -3.86 -23.28
C ARG A 432 -11.70 -4.71 -22.09
N SER A 433 -11.78 -6.02 -22.26
CA SER A 433 -12.48 -6.95 -21.37
C SER A 433 -11.57 -8.02 -20.76
N HIS A 434 -10.57 -8.51 -21.50
CA HIS A 434 -9.72 -9.63 -21.10
C HIS A 434 -8.40 -9.69 -21.90
N TYR A 435 -7.45 -10.52 -21.44
CA TYR A 435 -6.25 -10.87 -22.19
C TYR A 435 -6.58 -11.84 -23.33
N LEU A 436 -6.03 -11.57 -24.51
CA LEU A 436 -6.26 -12.36 -25.71
C LEU A 436 -5.33 -13.57 -25.76
N ASN A 437 -5.89 -14.73 -26.07
CA ASN A 437 -5.14 -15.91 -26.47
C ASN A 437 -5.02 -15.99 -28.00
N SER A 438 -3.96 -16.64 -28.49
CA SER A 438 -3.76 -16.83 -29.92
C SER A 438 -4.95 -17.61 -30.53
N GLY A 439 -5.67 -16.99 -31.46
CA GLY A 439 -6.74 -17.64 -32.23
C GLY A 439 -8.18 -17.31 -31.81
N GLU A 440 -8.40 -16.43 -30.82
CA GLU A 440 -9.76 -16.10 -30.33
C GLU A 440 -10.68 -15.48 -31.39
N HIS A 441 -10.14 -14.67 -32.31
CA HIS A 441 -10.94 -14.04 -33.37
C HIS A 441 -10.09 -13.83 -34.64
N PRO A 442 -10.63 -13.97 -35.86
CA PRO A 442 -9.83 -13.86 -37.07
C PRO A 442 -9.20 -12.47 -37.28
N GLN A 443 -9.73 -11.42 -36.65
CA GLN A 443 -9.10 -10.09 -36.66
C GLN A 443 -7.72 -10.09 -36.00
N TYR A 444 -7.46 -10.99 -35.06
CA TYR A 444 -6.18 -11.14 -34.38
C TYR A 444 -5.22 -12.09 -35.10
N GLY A 445 -5.58 -12.61 -36.28
CA GLY A 445 -4.70 -13.49 -37.06
C GLY A 445 -3.30 -12.91 -37.31
N PRO A 446 -3.16 -11.62 -37.70
CA PRO A 446 -1.85 -10.98 -37.88
C PRO A 446 -1.13 -10.56 -36.59
N LEU A 447 -1.73 -10.75 -35.41
CA LEU A 447 -1.27 -10.16 -34.14
C LEU A 447 0.11 -10.70 -33.72
N ASN A 448 0.29 -12.02 -33.68
CA ASN A 448 1.56 -12.64 -33.28
C ASN A 448 2.71 -12.20 -34.20
N THR A 449 2.45 -12.20 -35.51
CA THR A 449 3.38 -11.74 -36.53
C THR A 449 3.79 -10.28 -36.33
N TRP A 450 2.84 -9.41 -36.00
CA TRP A 450 3.13 -8.01 -35.69
C TRP A 450 3.95 -7.88 -34.40
N ILE A 451 3.61 -8.63 -33.35
CA ILE A 451 4.36 -8.64 -32.09
C ILE A 451 5.80 -9.11 -32.31
N ASP A 452 6.01 -10.19 -33.05
CA ASP A 452 7.35 -10.72 -33.34
C ASP A 452 8.21 -9.70 -34.08
N MET A 453 7.61 -8.96 -35.02
CA MET A 453 8.27 -7.91 -35.78
C MET A 453 8.73 -6.74 -34.89
N HIS A 454 7.91 -6.36 -33.90
CA HIS A 454 8.17 -5.26 -32.98
C HIS A 454 8.71 -5.72 -31.61
N ARG A 455 9.05 -6.99 -31.43
CA ARG A 455 9.31 -7.60 -30.12
C ARG A 455 10.41 -6.88 -29.35
N GLU A 456 11.53 -6.59 -30.02
CA GLU A 456 12.66 -5.90 -29.40
C GLU A 456 12.27 -4.48 -28.94
N ALA A 457 11.56 -3.74 -29.79
CA ALA A 457 11.05 -2.41 -29.45
C ALA A 457 10.08 -2.46 -28.27
N LEU A 458 9.11 -3.39 -28.30
CA LEU A 458 8.14 -3.60 -27.22
C LEU A 458 8.82 -3.95 -25.90
N LEU A 459 9.81 -4.84 -25.91
CA LEU A 459 10.56 -5.17 -24.69
C LEU A 459 11.30 -3.96 -24.12
N ASN A 460 11.86 -3.11 -24.97
CA ASN A 460 12.57 -1.90 -24.53
C ASN A 460 11.62 -0.84 -23.97
N ILE A 461 10.49 -0.60 -24.64
CA ILE A 461 9.48 0.36 -24.19
C ILE A 461 8.83 -0.13 -22.89
N LEU A 462 8.32 -1.37 -22.88
CA LEU A 462 7.41 -1.84 -21.84
C LEU A 462 8.09 -2.19 -20.50
N LYS A 463 9.41 -2.46 -20.49
CA LYS A 463 10.15 -2.68 -19.24
C LYS A 463 10.23 -1.42 -18.36
N SER A 464 10.15 -0.21 -18.94
CA SER A 464 10.57 1.05 -18.31
C SER A 464 12.07 1.03 -17.95
N ASN A 465 12.72 2.18 -17.75
CA ASN A 465 14.18 2.30 -17.52
C ASN A 465 14.71 1.23 -16.54
N GLU A 466 15.96 0.78 -16.76
CA GLU A 466 16.67 -0.40 -16.19
C GLU A 466 16.50 -0.73 -14.68
N LYS A 467 15.88 0.16 -13.89
CA LYS A 467 15.64 -0.01 -12.45
C LYS A 467 14.24 -0.54 -12.09
N ARG A 468 13.27 -0.58 -13.02
CA ARG A 468 11.93 -1.10 -12.73
C ARG A 468 11.81 -2.54 -13.22
N SER A 469 11.23 -3.41 -12.38
CA SER A 469 10.85 -4.76 -12.80
C SER A 469 9.70 -4.66 -13.81
N SER A 470 9.62 -5.59 -14.78
CA SER A 470 8.50 -5.74 -15.73
C SER A 470 7.11 -5.74 -15.05
N ARG A 471 7.07 -6.13 -13.77
CA ARG A 471 5.90 -6.09 -12.87
C ARG A 471 5.31 -4.69 -12.66
N HIS A 472 6.15 -3.67 -12.78
CA HIS A 472 5.81 -2.24 -12.61
C HIS A 472 6.14 -1.46 -13.90
N GLY A 473 6.05 -2.15 -15.04
CA GLY A 473 6.38 -1.62 -16.35
C GLY A 473 5.28 -0.74 -16.92
N LEU A 474 5.23 -0.69 -18.25
CA LEU A 474 4.32 0.16 -18.99
C LEU A 474 3.27 -0.68 -19.73
N ILE A 475 2.14 -0.06 -20.04
CA ILE A 475 1.14 -0.60 -20.95
C ILE A 475 1.02 0.35 -22.13
N LEU A 476 1.33 -0.15 -23.33
CA LEU A 476 1.15 0.59 -24.56
C LEU A 476 -0.26 0.36 -25.09
N TYR A 477 -1.05 1.43 -25.18
CA TYR A 477 -2.41 1.39 -25.73
C TYR A 477 -2.44 1.89 -27.16
N GLY A 478 -3.27 1.25 -27.97
CA GLY A 478 -3.49 1.60 -29.36
C GLY A 478 -4.80 1.06 -29.92
N GLU A 479 -5.05 1.39 -31.18
CA GLU A 479 -6.14 0.82 -31.96
C GLU A 479 -5.59 -0.27 -32.90
N TRP A 480 -6.25 -1.43 -32.87
CA TRP A 480 -6.02 -2.54 -33.78
C TRP A 480 -6.92 -2.40 -35.01
N MET A 481 -6.30 -2.34 -36.18
CA MET A 481 -6.90 -1.81 -37.41
C MET A 481 -7.21 -2.88 -38.46
N VAL A 482 -7.03 -4.17 -38.16
CA VAL A 482 -7.21 -5.24 -39.16
C VAL A 482 -8.64 -5.26 -39.72
N ALA A 483 -9.65 -5.19 -38.85
CA ALA A 483 -11.04 -5.17 -39.26
C ALA A 483 -11.53 -3.72 -39.46
N ARG A 484 -12.32 -3.50 -40.50
CA ARG A 484 -13.09 -2.26 -40.63
C ARG A 484 -14.25 -2.30 -39.64
N HIS A 485 -14.34 -1.25 -38.82
CA HIS A 485 -15.47 -1.03 -37.93
C HIS A 485 -16.55 -0.23 -38.66
N SER A 486 -16.32 1.08 -38.84
CA SER A 486 -17.24 1.97 -39.55
C SER A 486 -16.52 2.71 -40.68
N ILE A 487 -15.33 3.24 -40.39
CA ILE A 487 -14.52 4.02 -41.34
C ILE A 487 -13.65 3.11 -42.22
N PRO A 488 -13.68 3.27 -43.56
CA PRO A 488 -12.75 2.57 -44.44
C PRO A 488 -11.39 3.29 -44.47
N TYR A 489 -10.36 2.63 -43.96
CA TYR A 489 -8.98 3.07 -44.12
C TYR A 489 -8.27 2.30 -45.25
N HIS A 490 -7.62 3.06 -46.14
CA HIS A 490 -7.02 2.56 -47.37
C HIS A 490 -5.49 2.69 -47.39
N LYS A 491 -4.93 3.49 -46.48
CA LYS A 491 -3.51 3.79 -46.37
C LYS A 491 -3.07 3.82 -44.90
N LEU A 492 -3.31 2.73 -44.17
CA LEU A 492 -2.81 2.60 -42.80
C LEU A 492 -1.29 2.41 -42.81
N PRO A 493 -0.53 3.01 -41.87
CA PRO A 493 0.90 2.78 -41.75
C PRO A 493 1.24 1.44 -41.09
N SER A 494 0.31 0.88 -40.31
CA SER A 494 0.49 -0.36 -39.53
C SER A 494 -0.89 -0.90 -39.12
N TYR A 495 -0.95 -2.18 -38.73
CA TYR A 495 -2.15 -2.78 -38.12
C TYR A 495 -2.39 -2.31 -36.68
N PHE A 496 -1.37 -1.81 -36.00
CA PHE A 496 -1.50 -1.22 -34.67
C PHE A 496 -1.04 0.24 -34.72
N ILE A 497 -1.88 1.14 -34.18
CA ILE A 497 -1.60 2.56 -34.09
C ILE A 497 -1.70 2.97 -32.62
N ALA A 498 -0.56 3.31 -32.02
CA ALA A 498 -0.46 3.65 -30.61
C ALA A 498 -1.04 5.04 -30.33
N PHE A 499 -1.70 5.21 -29.18
CA PHE A 499 -2.25 6.50 -28.77
C PHE A 499 -1.99 6.87 -27.31
N ASP A 500 -1.55 5.93 -26.47
CA ASP A 500 -1.20 6.24 -25.08
C ASP A 500 -0.20 5.25 -24.50
N LEU A 501 0.47 5.67 -23.44
CA LEU A 501 1.34 4.82 -22.65
C LEU A 501 1.05 5.04 -21.17
N TYR A 502 0.66 3.97 -20.50
CA TYR A 502 0.28 3.98 -19.09
C TYR A 502 1.40 3.43 -18.21
N ASP A 503 1.76 4.16 -17.17
CA ASP A 503 2.69 3.73 -16.14
C ASP A 503 1.92 3.05 -15.00
N ILE A 504 2.12 1.74 -14.83
CA ILE A 504 1.40 0.96 -13.81
C ILE A 504 1.79 1.43 -12.40
N ALA A 505 3.06 1.80 -12.21
CA ALA A 505 3.58 2.19 -10.90
C ALA A 505 3.04 3.56 -10.48
N GLU A 506 3.05 4.53 -11.40
CA GLU A 506 2.60 5.90 -11.16
C GLU A 506 1.08 6.06 -11.35
N GLN A 507 0.42 5.07 -11.95
CA GLN A 507 -1.00 5.06 -12.32
C GLN A 507 -1.43 6.24 -13.19
N ARG A 508 -0.52 6.68 -14.07
CA ARG A 508 -0.71 7.86 -14.90
C ARG A 508 -0.31 7.57 -16.33
N PHE A 509 -0.98 8.24 -17.25
CA PHE A 509 -0.62 8.22 -18.66
C PHE A 509 0.49 9.23 -18.92
N TYR A 510 1.42 8.91 -19.80
CA TYR A 510 2.48 9.83 -20.20
C TYR A 510 1.90 11.08 -20.87
N SER A 511 2.59 12.21 -20.71
CA SER A 511 2.38 13.37 -21.59
C SER A 511 2.69 12.98 -23.04
N GLN A 512 2.16 13.75 -23.98
CA GLN A 512 2.34 13.49 -25.39
C GLN A 512 3.82 13.54 -25.81
N GLU A 513 4.57 14.52 -25.31
CA GLU A 513 6.00 14.66 -25.57
C GLU A 513 6.76 13.42 -25.12
N ARG A 514 6.50 12.95 -23.90
CA ARG A 514 7.12 11.75 -23.32
C ARG A 514 6.71 10.48 -24.06
N PHE A 515 5.44 10.37 -24.46
CA PHE A 515 4.92 9.27 -25.27
C PHE A 515 5.59 9.21 -26.65
N HIS A 516 5.69 10.32 -27.36
CA HIS A 516 6.37 10.40 -28.65
C HIS A 516 7.86 10.08 -28.51
N SER A 517 8.49 10.55 -27.43
CA SER A 517 9.92 10.31 -27.17
C SER A 517 10.18 8.82 -26.94
N ALA A 518 9.29 8.15 -26.20
CA ALA A 518 9.39 6.72 -25.94
C ALA A 518 9.19 5.86 -27.20
N LEU A 519 8.40 6.33 -28.17
CA LEU A 519 8.13 5.59 -29.41
C LEU A 519 9.00 6.00 -30.61
N ARG A 520 9.73 7.11 -30.53
CA ARG A 520 10.58 7.58 -31.62
C ARG A 520 11.62 6.52 -32.00
N GLY A 521 11.68 6.18 -33.29
CA GLY A 521 12.64 5.20 -33.82
C GLY A 521 12.29 3.73 -33.53
N THR A 522 11.14 3.44 -32.91
CA THR A 522 10.70 2.06 -32.59
C THR A 522 10.01 1.35 -33.76
N GLY A 523 9.64 2.11 -34.80
CA GLY A 523 8.85 1.61 -35.93
C GLY A 523 7.37 1.39 -35.59
N ILE A 524 6.91 1.76 -34.39
CA ILE A 524 5.51 1.68 -33.99
C ILE A 524 4.82 3.01 -34.32
N ALA A 525 3.84 2.97 -35.21
CA ALA A 525 3.09 4.16 -35.61
C ALA A 525 2.23 4.70 -34.46
N VAL A 526 2.16 6.03 -34.32
CA VAL A 526 1.30 6.73 -33.35
C VAL A 526 0.12 7.40 -34.05
N VAL A 527 -0.93 7.77 -33.30
CA VAL A 527 -2.07 8.49 -33.85
C VAL A 527 -1.67 9.88 -34.39
N PRO A 528 -2.30 10.35 -35.48
CA PRO A 528 -2.05 11.69 -36.01
C PRO A 528 -2.40 12.82 -35.04
N THR A 529 -1.48 13.76 -34.86
CA THR A 529 -1.80 15.10 -34.36
C THR A 529 -2.62 15.84 -35.41
N VAL A 530 -3.79 16.35 -34.99
CA VAL A 530 -4.66 17.22 -35.79
C VAL A 530 -4.22 18.68 -35.65
N GLY A 531 -3.82 19.08 -34.44
CA GLY A 531 -3.27 20.40 -34.17
C GLY A 531 -3.32 20.75 -32.68
N GLU A 532 -2.91 21.97 -32.36
CA GLU A 532 -3.05 22.57 -31.04
C GLU A 532 -4.09 23.68 -31.10
N HIS A 533 -4.88 23.84 -30.04
CA HIS A 533 -5.92 24.87 -29.96
C HIS A 533 -5.89 25.57 -28.61
N GLN A 534 -5.89 26.90 -28.65
CA GLN A 534 -6.11 27.74 -27.47
C GLN A 534 -7.50 28.36 -27.58
N PHE A 535 -8.33 28.14 -26.57
CA PHE A 535 -9.71 28.63 -26.58
C PHE A 535 -9.78 30.11 -26.26
N ASP A 536 -10.52 30.86 -27.09
CA ASP A 536 -10.88 32.24 -26.81
C ASP A 536 -12.31 32.29 -26.28
N VAL A 537 -12.47 32.53 -24.98
CA VAL A 537 -13.78 32.57 -24.31
C VAL A 537 -14.63 33.76 -24.81
N SER A 538 -14.01 34.78 -25.39
CA SER A 538 -14.71 35.93 -25.98
C SER A 538 -15.22 35.66 -27.40
N ALA A 539 -14.60 34.73 -28.13
CA ALA A 539 -14.92 34.43 -29.53
C ALA A 539 -16.08 33.44 -29.71
N GLY A 540 -16.53 32.75 -28.66
CA GLY A 540 -17.65 31.83 -28.73
C GLY A 540 -17.56 30.68 -27.73
N SER A 541 -18.48 29.73 -27.81
CA SER A 541 -18.46 28.55 -26.96
C SER A 541 -17.30 27.61 -27.34
N ILE A 542 -16.86 26.79 -26.37
CA ILE A 542 -15.91 25.68 -26.62
C ILE A 542 -16.42 24.79 -27.76
N GLU A 543 -17.73 24.54 -27.80
CA GLU A 543 -18.38 23.76 -28.85
C GLU A 543 -18.19 24.38 -30.24
N SER A 544 -18.52 25.66 -30.43
CA SER A 544 -18.38 26.32 -31.74
C SER A 544 -16.94 26.35 -32.23
N GLN A 545 -15.96 26.37 -31.32
CA GLN A 545 -14.54 26.36 -31.65
C GLN A 545 -14.01 24.95 -31.99
N LEU A 546 -14.61 23.88 -31.44
CA LEU A 546 -14.20 22.50 -31.71
C LEU A 546 -14.84 21.89 -32.94
N MET A 547 -16.08 22.28 -33.28
CA MET A 547 -16.81 21.72 -34.42
C MET A 547 -16.06 21.78 -35.77
N PRO A 548 -15.32 22.85 -36.13
CA PRO A 548 -14.57 22.91 -37.38
C PRO A 548 -13.54 21.79 -37.55
N PHE A 549 -12.92 21.32 -36.47
CA PHE A 549 -11.91 20.26 -36.52
C PHE A 549 -12.50 18.90 -36.94
N LEU A 550 -13.81 18.69 -36.83
CA LEU A 550 -14.48 17.47 -37.27
C LEU A 550 -14.55 17.36 -38.82
N ASN A 551 -14.28 18.44 -39.54
CA ASN A 551 -14.17 18.45 -41.00
C ASN A 551 -12.75 18.09 -41.50
N THR A 552 -11.80 17.87 -40.58
CA THR A 552 -10.44 17.47 -40.92
C THR A 552 -10.44 16.15 -41.70
N LYS A 553 -9.61 16.06 -42.73
CA LYS A 553 -9.43 14.84 -43.51
C LYS A 553 -8.55 13.86 -42.75
N SER A 554 -8.96 12.60 -42.69
CA SER A 554 -8.16 11.58 -42.00
C SER A 554 -6.84 11.34 -42.76
N LYS A 555 -5.74 11.20 -42.02
CA LYS A 555 -4.45 10.88 -42.63
C LYS A 555 -4.42 9.48 -43.25
N PHE A 556 -5.32 8.59 -42.86
CA PHE A 556 -5.36 7.18 -43.29
C PHE A 556 -6.36 6.88 -44.41
N ARG A 557 -7.01 7.93 -44.94
CA ARG A 557 -8.00 7.85 -46.01
C ARG A 557 -7.49 8.46 -47.31
N SER A 558 -7.36 7.65 -48.36
CA SER A 558 -6.97 8.12 -49.70
C SER A 558 -8.14 8.74 -50.47
N ASP A 559 -9.38 8.44 -50.08
CA ASP A 559 -10.61 8.98 -50.67
C ASP A 559 -10.94 10.42 -50.23
N GLY A 560 -10.08 11.05 -49.43
CA GLY A 560 -10.32 12.39 -48.89
C GLY A 560 -11.49 12.44 -47.89
N GLY A 561 -11.87 11.29 -47.32
CA GLY A 561 -12.87 11.23 -46.27
C GLY A 561 -12.36 11.81 -44.94
N THR A 562 -13.31 12.24 -44.12
CA THR A 562 -13.06 12.91 -42.86
C THR A 562 -12.81 11.92 -41.71
N LEU A 563 -12.18 12.37 -40.63
CA LEU A 563 -11.89 11.56 -39.43
C LEU A 563 -13.16 11.16 -38.64
N GLU A 564 -13.09 10.15 -37.76
CA GLU A 564 -14.23 9.78 -36.90
C GLU A 564 -14.60 10.93 -35.96
N GLY A 565 -13.58 11.45 -35.30
CA GLY A 565 -13.67 12.49 -34.31
C GLY A 565 -12.28 12.94 -33.90
N ILE A 566 -12.22 13.71 -32.82
CA ILE A 566 -11.00 14.17 -32.20
C ILE A 566 -10.94 13.70 -30.75
N VAL A 567 -9.73 13.41 -30.30
CA VAL A 567 -9.39 13.27 -28.87
C VAL A 567 -8.63 14.52 -28.47
N PHE A 568 -9.02 15.13 -27.36
CA PHE A 568 -8.29 16.26 -26.77
C PHE A 568 -7.51 15.80 -25.55
N ARG A 569 -6.31 16.34 -25.42
CA ARG A 569 -5.38 16.07 -24.32
C ARG A 569 -4.86 17.37 -23.73
N ILE A 570 -4.77 17.40 -22.41
CA ILE A 570 -4.09 18.45 -21.65
C ILE A 570 -3.04 17.75 -20.79
N ASP A 571 -1.79 18.07 -21.04
CA ASP A 571 -0.65 17.54 -20.30
C ASP A 571 -0.27 18.45 -19.13
N GLU A 572 0.24 17.84 -18.06
CA GLU A 572 0.71 18.47 -16.83
C GLU A 572 2.11 17.93 -16.50
N GLY A 573 3.14 18.62 -17.02
CA GLY A 573 4.51 18.14 -16.96
C GLY A 573 4.69 16.85 -17.77
N ASP A 574 5.25 15.80 -17.16
CA ASP A 574 5.53 14.51 -17.81
C ASP A 574 4.32 13.56 -17.96
N TRP A 575 3.10 14.06 -17.67
CA TRP A 575 1.91 13.24 -17.51
C TRP A 575 0.69 13.87 -18.17
N LEU A 576 -0.24 13.03 -18.63
CA LEU A 576 -1.58 13.46 -19.03
C LEU A 576 -2.38 13.90 -17.79
N GLY A 577 -2.85 15.15 -17.79
CA GLY A 577 -3.77 15.67 -16.77
C GLY A 577 -5.23 15.36 -17.11
N HIS A 578 -5.67 15.73 -18.31
CA HIS A 578 -7.06 15.57 -18.74
C HIS A 578 -7.18 15.08 -20.17
N ARG A 579 -8.24 14.31 -20.44
CA ARG A 579 -8.62 13.90 -21.79
C ARG A 579 -10.12 13.84 -21.99
N GLY A 580 -10.52 13.98 -23.24
CA GLY A 580 -11.89 13.71 -23.66
C GLY A 580 -11.95 13.48 -25.17
N LYS A 581 -13.16 13.27 -25.70
CA LYS A 581 -13.38 13.05 -27.12
C LYS A 581 -14.55 13.86 -27.66
N LEU A 582 -14.54 14.12 -28.96
CA LEU A 582 -15.67 14.62 -29.72
C LEU A 582 -15.77 13.82 -31.01
N VAL A 583 -16.97 13.35 -31.34
CA VAL A 583 -17.21 12.52 -32.54
C VAL A 583 -18.16 13.29 -33.45
N ARG A 584 -17.97 13.16 -34.77
CA ARG A 584 -18.82 13.82 -35.76
C ARG A 584 -20.32 13.48 -35.54
N PRO A 585 -21.26 14.42 -35.68
CA PRO A 585 -22.68 14.15 -35.43
C PRO A 585 -23.29 13.10 -36.37
N ASP A 586 -22.80 13.04 -37.61
CA ASP A 586 -23.25 12.14 -38.67
C ASP A 586 -22.64 10.73 -38.58
N PHE A 587 -21.71 10.50 -37.64
CA PHE A 587 -21.14 9.17 -37.43
C PHE A 587 -22.16 8.24 -36.82
N VAL A 588 -22.31 7.10 -37.48
CA VAL A 588 -23.06 5.98 -36.96
C VAL A 588 -22.04 4.88 -36.71
N SER A 589 -21.77 4.61 -35.43
CA SER A 589 -21.09 3.38 -35.04
C SER A 589 -21.94 2.22 -35.55
N GLY A 590 -21.36 1.28 -36.30
CA GLY A 590 -22.08 0.28 -37.11
C GLY A 590 -23.15 -0.55 -36.39
N ILE A 591 -24.32 0.04 -36.15
CA ILE A 591 -25.50 -0.61 -35.56
C ILE A 591 -26.36 -1.14 -36.70
N ASP A 592 -26.26 -2.45 -36.87
CA ASP A 592 -27.37 -3.37 -37.18
C ASP A 592 -26.95 -4.82 -36.84
N GLN A 593 -25.65 -5.10 -36.79
CA GLN A 593 -25.07 -6.33 -36.21
C GLN A 593 -23.79 -5.97 -35.44
N HIS A 594 -23.58 -6.59 -34.28
CA HIS A 594 -22.35 -6.43 -33.49
C HIS A 594 -21.15 -6.70 -34.41
N TRP A 595 -20.12 -5.84 -34.42
CA TRP A 595 -18.93 -6.01 -35.27
C TRP A 595 -18.27 -7.40 -35.14
N ALA A 596 -18.49 -8.08 -34.02
CA ALA A 596 -18.03 -9.44 -33.73
C ALA A 596 -18.76 -10.55 -34.52
N THR A 597 -19.94 -10.28 -35.11
CA THR A 597 -20.73 -11.27 -35.85
C THR A 597 -20.77 -11.00 -37.36
N ARG A 598 -20.20 -9.88 -37.83
CA ARG A 598 -20.10 -9.56 -39.26
C ARG A 598 -18.88 -10.25 -39.88
N SER A 599 -18.98 -10.67 -41.14
CA SER A 599 -17.82 -11.08 -41.92
C SER A 599 -16.78 -9.95 -41.99
N ILE A 600 -15.56 -10.22 -41.53
CA ILE A 600 -14.50 -9.21 -41.40
C ILE A 600 -14.13 -8.63 -42.77
N GLU A 601 -14.32 -7.32 -42.92
CA GLU A 601 -13.75 -6.55 -44.01
C GLU A 601 -12.36 -6.08 -43.58
N LYS A 602 -11.30 -6.58 -44.22
CA LYS A 602 -9.91 -6.26 -43.84
C LYS A 602 -9.50 -4.89 -44.36
N GLN A 603 -8.89 -4.08 -43.52
CA GLN A 603 -8.31 -2.79 -43.91
C GLN A 603 -6.93 -2.95 -44.55
N THR A 604 -6.50 -1.94 -45.31
CA THR A 604 -5.25 -2.00 -46.09
C THR A 604 -4.13 -1.23 -45.42
N VAL A 605 -3.02 -1.92 -45.14
CA VAL A 605 -1.74 -1.32 -44.75
C VAL A 605 -0.98 -0.96 -46.02
N ASN A 606 -0.46 0.27 -46.10
CA ASN A 606 0.33 0.76 -47.21
C ASN A 606 1.79 0.91 -46.79
N PHE A 607 2.67 0.11 -47.38
CA PHE A 607 4.09 0.04 -47.02
C PHE A 607 4.86 1.33 -47.34
N ASP A 608 4.62 1.90 -48.52
CA ASP A 608 5.30 3.12 -48.95
C ASP A 608 4.91 4.29 -48.03
N TYR A 609 3.62 4.34 -47.65
CA TYR A 609 3.13 5.32 -46.69
C TYR A 609 3.62 5.06 -45.27
N SER A 610 3.89 3.81 -44.88
CA SER A 610 4.38 3.45 -43.55
C SER A 610 5.73 4.11 -43.24
N GLU A 611 6.68 4.05 -44.19
CA GLU A 611 8.01 4.66 -44.02
C GLU A 611 7.91 6.19 -43.90
N GLU A 612 7.17 6.83 -44.79
CA GLU A 612 6.91 8.27 -44.75
C GLU A 612 6.27 8.68 -43.42
N TYR A 613 5.27 7.91 -42.98
CA TYR A 613 4.54 8.21 -41.77
C TYR A 613 5.41 8.06 -40.51
N LEU A 614 6.17 6.97 -40.40
CA LEU A 614 7.05 6.72 -39.25
C LEU A 614 8.17 7.75 -39.11
N ALA A 615 8.63 8.35 -40.21
CA ALA A 615 9.62 9.42 -40.18
C ALA A 615 9.07 10.72 -39.56
N ALA A 616 7.75 10.94 -39.62
CA ALA A 616 7.13 12.22 -39.25
C ALA A 616 6.17 12.11 -38.04
N CYS A 617 5.70 10.92 -37.67
CA CYS A 617 4.62 10.79 -36.69
C CYS A 617 5.03 11.10 -35.24
N TYR A 618 6.34 11.18 -34.95
CA TYR A 618 6.87 11.49 -33.61
C TYR A 618 7.16 13.00 -33.42
N ASP A 619 6.32 13.85 -34.01
CA ASP A 619 6.51 15.30 -34.10
C ASP A 619 6.53 16.03 -32.75
N GLN A 620 5.81 15.51 -31.75
CA GLN A 620 5.80 16.05 -30.38
C GLN A 620 7.03 15.73 -29.53
N ALA A 621 7.98 14.91 -30.00
CA ALA A 621 9.19 14.62 -29.23
C ALA A 621 10.29 15.70 -29.44
N PRO A 622 11.12 16.01 -28.42
CA PRO A 622 12.12 17.07 -28.50
C PRO A 622 13.11 16.86 -29.66
N SER A 623 13.56 17.95 -30.26
CA SER A 623 14.50 17.93 -31.40
C SER A 623 15.89 17.38 -31.03
N GLU A 624 16.29 17.40 -29.76
CA GLU A 624 17.64 17.01 -29.29
C GLU A 624 17.83 15.51 -29.00
N THR A 625 16.87 14.65 -29.34
CA THR A 625 17.00 13.21 -29.09
C THR A 625 17.65 12.54 -30.31
N GLU A 626 18.91 12.08 -30.17
CA GLU A 626 19.61 11.32 -31.22
C GLU A 626 18.76 10.14 -31.71
N LEU A 627 18.53 10.07 -33.03
CA LEU A 627 17.83 8.95 -33.67
C LEU A 627 18.68 7.68 -33.56
N PRO A 628 18.19 6.58 -32.97
CA PRO A 628 18.83 5.29 -33.09
C PRO A 628 18.91 4.89 -34.57
N SER A 629 20.10 4.51 -35.04
CA SER A 629 20.41 4.14 -36.43
C SER A 629 19.77 2.80 -36.85
N ARG A 630 18.43 2.70 -36.87
CA ARG A 630 17.71 1.45 -37.17
C ARG A 630 16.57 1.51 -38.17
N VAL A 631 16.34 2.66 -38.81
CA VAL A 631 15.22 2.85 -39.75
C VAL A 631 15.34 1.93 -40.99
N GLU A 632 16.55 1.54 -41.42
CA GLU A 632 16.75 0.68 -42.60
C GLU A 632 16.39 -0.80 -42.40
N GLN A 633 16.41 -1.33 -41.16
CA GLN A 633 16.08 -2.74 -40.90
C GLN A 633 14.58 -3.03 -41.01
N THR A 634 13.74 -2.01 -40.87
CA THR A 634 12.27 -2.09 -40.93
C THR A 634 11.80 -2.50 -42.33
N ARG A 635 12.44 -1.98 -43.39
CA ARG A 635 12.08 -2.24 -44.80
C ARG A 635 12.19 -3.72 -45.19
N ALA A 636 13.23 -4.41 -44.72
CA ALA A 636 13.45 -5.82 -45.01
C ALA A 636 12.48 -6.74 -44.24
N ARG A 637 12.18 -6.43 -42.97
CA ARG A 637 11.28 -7.24 -42.13
C ARG A 637 9.81 -7.10 -42.55
N PHE A 638 9.35 -5.89 -42.88
CA PHE A 638 7.97 -5.66 -43.32
C PHE A 638 7.67 -6.29 -44.69
N ALA A 639 8.61 -6.24 -45.64
CA ALA A 639 8.41 -6.79 -46.98
C ALA A 639 8.29 -8.33 -47.00
N VAL A 640 9.09 -9.04 -46.20
CA VAL A 640 9.10 -10.53 -46.16
C VAL A 640 7.79 -11.09 -45.60
N VAL A 641 7.26 -10.44 -44.57
CA VAL A 641 6.13 -10.94 -43.79
C VAL A 641 4.79 -10.71 -44.49
N TYR A 642 4.60 -9.54 -45.13
CA TYR A 642 3.30 -9.17 -45.70
C TYR A 642 3.19 -9.37 -47.22
N LYS A 643 4.29 -9.68 -47.93
CA LYS A 643 4.25 -10.12 -49.35
C LYS A 643 4.16 -11.64 -49.53
N GLY A 644 4.02 -12.43 -48.45
CA GLY A 644 3.73 -13.86 -48.58
C GLY A 644 4.79 -14.65 -49.35
N GLN A 645 6.08 -14.40 -49.11
CA GLN A 645 7.07 -15.42 -49.46
C GLN A 645 7.04 -16.51 -48.38
N ASN A 646 6.44 -17.64 -48.71
CA ASN A 646 6.56 -18.90 -47.96
C ASN A 646 8.04 -19.25 -47.82
N SER A 647 8.68 -18.78 -46.76
CA SER A 647 10.02 -19.22 -46.37
C SER A 647 9.89 -20.05 -45.11
N THR A 648 9.82 -21.37 -45.29
CA THR A 648 9.99 -22.37 -44.22
C THR A 648 11.43 -22.44 -43.70
N LYS A 649 12.27 -21.43 -43.96
CA LYS A 649 13.63 -21.33 -43.43
C LYS A 649 13.79 -20.04 -42.63
N ARG A 650 14.15 -20.21 -41.35
CA ARG A 650 14.73 -19.14 -40.52
C ARG A 650 15.95 -18.56 -41.27
N PRO A 651 16.10 -17.24 -41.39
CA PRO A 651 17.36 -16.68 -41.84
C PRO A 651 18.42 -16.92 -40.74
N ASP A 652 19.49 -17.62 -41.10
CA ASP A 652 20.68 -17.76 -40.27
C ASP A 652 21.32 -16.37 -40.09
N ILE A 653 21.15 -15.79 -38.90
CA ILE A 653 21.91 -14.62 -38.49
C ILE A 653 23.22 -15.16 -37.92
N VAL A 654 24.30 -14.97 -38.67
CA VAL A 654 25.67 -15.15 -38.20
C VAL A 654 25.90 -14.16 -37.07
N LEU A 655 25.86 -14.66 -35.83
CA LEU A 655 26.35 -13.95 -34.66
C LEU A 655 27.89 -13.97 -34.74
N SER A 656 28.50 -12.80 -34.84
CA SER A 656 29.94 -12.66 -34.65
C SER A 656 30.27 -12.96 -33.19
N ASP A 657 30.98 -14.06 -32.96
CA ASP A 657 31.58 -14.43 -31.69
C ASP A 657 32.48 -13.31 -31.16
N SER A 658 32.18 -12.84 -29.95
CA SER A 658 33.19 -12.27 -29.06
C SER A 658 32.97 -12.87 -27.68
N SER A 659 33.60 -14.02 -27.48
CA SER A 659 33.83 -14.64 -26.19
C SER A 659 34.60 -13.67 -25.28
N ASN A 660 33.99 -13.25 -24.19
CA ASN A 660 34.74 -12.85 -23.01
C ASN A 660 34.04 -13.43 -21.78
N GLU A 661 34.56 -14.58 -21.35
CA GLU A 661 34.29 -15.21 -20.08
C GLU A 661 34.67 -14.25 -18.95
N ASN A 662 33.70 -13.92 -18.09
CA ASN A 662 33.89 -13.76 -16.64
C ASN A 662 32.52 -13.48 -15.99
N ASP A 663 31.90 -14.57 -15.54
CA ASP A 663 30.81 -14.59 -14.55
C ASP A 663 31.38 -14.22 -13.16
N PRO A 664 30.74 -13.31 -12.40
CA PRO A 664 30.06 -13.81 -11.21
C PRO A 664 28.69 -13.15 -10.94
N LEU A 665 27.66 -14.00 -10.97
CA LEU A 665 26.36 -13.89 -10.33
C LEU A 665 26.51 -13.52 -8.84
N ALA A 666 26.50 -12.22 -8.56
CA ALA A 666 26.26 -11.67 -7.23
C ALA A 666 25.39 -10.41 -7.34
N VAL A 667 24.10 -10.60 -7.60
CA VAL A 667 23.11 -9.52 -7.49
C VAL A 667 22.92 -9.18 -6.00
N LYS A 668 23.58 -8.11 -5.55
CA LYS A 668 23.27 -7.45 -4.27
C LYS A 668 21.85 -6.85 -4.37
N MET A 669 20.90 -7.44 -3.65
CA MET A 669 19.55 -6.90 -3.51
C MET A 669 19.52 -5.62 -2.62
N PRO A 670 18.61 -4.68 -2.88
CA PRO A 670 18.49 -3.43 -2.12
C PRO A 670 17.99 -3.68 -0.69
N ARG A 671 18.67 -3.06 0.30
CA ARG A 671 18.46 -3.22 1.75
C ARG A 671 17.21 -2.52 2.33
N ASN A 672 16.27 -2.06 1.51
CA ASN A 672 15.12 -1.30 2.00
C ASN A 672 13.79 -1.90 1.49
N LEU A 673 13.25 -2.88 2.22
CA LEU A 673 11.84 -3.25 2.20
C LEU A 673 11.32 -3.35 3.64
#